data_AF-A0A1H7V1R2-F1
#
_entry.id   AF-A0A1H7V1R2-F1
#
_cell.length_a   1.000
_cell.length_b   1.000
_cell.length_c   1.000
_cell.angle_alpha   90.00
_cell.angle_beta   90.00
_cell.angle_gamma   90.00
#
_symmetry.space_group_name_H-M   'P 1'
#
loop_
_entity.id
_entity.type
_entity.pdbx_description
1 polymer ?
#
loop_
_entity_poly.entity_id
_entity_poly.type
_entity_poly.pdbx_seq_one_letter_code
_entity_poly.pdbx_strand_id
1 'polypeptide(L)'
;MSLGQTLKSYMKSDSKQTHLAASWLEGWKKQSPGKTWTQDTITSHLNRCFQDNPQGIRFFFITDRARGTLLLELLNVPTQVREDIFEQARRMVSTEGVPPQMIVDATAWIGDVSRTAALFEAIERQLVTPGPFPIALLILEEQFKHLPRTYDTLQEQNKVRFERFKEPNEAWNRLQELAEEQGLVISARRFGEVDRWLAAEFDGRSLQFAPPEGRSEFQQSGRLSSLSEVVNDLSLLVPAGSEVRAALPDNPLSLRRLMVALRSEEGAAALKISAPQRQGYGLQLGMAVASTPRERLEADISTLGQKLPIPIQEASPEKLAEARIQASRRGLEPLALRVGNSVHLINVDSKLTEALGKPSWLHVESIPILPSPLHRLLQAVSSWNEDDFLDDPFLEHLIERLDPSQQERLGFLHARAGLLFNQALPIKAASPVVDWQPALTGLLATDPPAASLRVRLASKLIDFVNQERPAFAVPLSFAQRTNVDWPLRQVPPLSDVILDREDNLVEVHACEAVLESEYGYGSSRRTPDILLPATREAALDTGFWLDLYEAWQEWKKEEARSRSNEYYSDRRRKPERYEALWSSRREHLLQGAIRTWQATEYTFAPSFWEEADRELATLWLALRRSVARAPHVRLPDGSVLLQLNPAVLANIRVTQRSEPRPGEPLRASLLYEPVQEGNKPVLSPFFTVMAPTHAVNKGYTFGPLLPRGLYIRGERFNADIRFRVSAVLSPSLEDPLAAVAAVTQTRDEEEARQQQQQDDDDD
;
A
#
# COMPACT_ATOMS: atom_id res chain seq x y z
N MET A 1 38.07 -57.86 54.45
CA MET A 1 36.74 -57.66 53.84
C MET A 1 36.92 -56.73 52.67
N SER A 2 36.41 -57.06 51.48
CA SER A 2 36.57 -56.19 50.30
C SER A 2 35.70 -54.94 50.42
N LEU A 3 36.01 -53.88 49.67
CA LEU A 3 35.26 -52.62 49.73
C LEU A 3 33.79 -52.84 49.33
N GLY A 4 33.55 -53.62 48.28
CA GLY A 4 32.22 -54.01 47.83
C GLY A 4 31.44 -54.80 48.87
N GLN A 5 32.10 -55.69 49.63
CA GLN A 5 31.49 -56.38 50.78
C GLN A 5 31.16 -55.43 51.93
N THR A 6 32.06 -54.50 52.24
CA THR A 6 31.83 -53.45 53.25
C THR A 6 30.65 -52.56 52.87
N LEU A 7 30.54 -52.12 51.62
CA LEU A 7 29.42 -51.28 51.18
C LEU A 7 28.09 -52.07 51.16
N LYS A 8 28.12 -53.36 50.78
CA LYS A 8 26.94 -54.24 50.83
C LYS A 8 26.43 -54.48 52.25
N SER A 9 27.29 -54.51 53.26
CA SER A 9 26.84 -54.72 54.65
C SER A 9 26.00 -53.56 55.21
N TYR A 10 26.13 -52.36 54.62
CA TYR A 10 25.31 -51.19 54.95
C TYR A 10 24.03 -51.08 54.11
N MET A 11 23.86 -51.92 53.08
CA MET A 11 22.58 -51.98 52.36
C MET A 11 21.51 -52.68 53.20
N LYS A 12 20.37 -52.02 53.42
CA LYS A 12 19.19 -52.66 54.04
C LYS A 12 18.72 -53.83 53.16
N SER A 13 18.32 -54.94 53.78
CA SER A 13 17.92 -56.20 53.12
C SER A 13 16.83 -56.05 52.03
N ASP A 14 16.00 -55.00 52.11
CA ASP A 14 14.91 -54.74 51.15
C ASP A 14 15.27 -53.69 50.06
N SER A 15 16.46 -53.10 50.10
CA SER A 15 16.85 -52.03 49.16
C SER A 15 17.47 -52.59 47.88
N LYS A 16 16.71 -52.59 46.77
CA LYS A 16 17.24 -52.95 45.45
C LYS A 16 18.24 -51.90 44.97
N GLN A 17 19.36 -52.33 44.36
CA GLN A 17 20.41 -51.44 43.81
C GLN A 17 19.84 -50.35 42.88
N THR A 18 18.80 -50.67 42.11
CA THR A 18 18.09 -49.74 41.23
C THR A 18 17.46 -48.55 41.97
N HIS A 19 16.97 -48.74 43.19
CA HIS A 19 16.40 -47.67 44.02
C HIS A 19 17.51 -46.77 44.61
N LEU A 20 18.62 -47.38 45.03
CA LEU A 20 19.80 -46.64 45.48
C LEU A 20 20.37 -45.78 44.33
N ALA A 21 20.42 -46.32 43.12
CA ALA A 21 20.84 -45.58 41.91
C ALA A 21 19.95 -44.36 41.63
N ALA A 22 18.62 -44.53 41.70
CA ALA A 22 17.67 -43.43 41.50
C ALA A 22 17.83 -42.34 42.57
N SER A 23 17.94 -42.73 43.84
CA SER A 23 18.08 -41.80 44.97
C SER A 23 19.40 -41.02 44.90
N TRP A 24 20.48 -41.71 44.52
CA TRP A 24 21.78 -41.08 44.31
C TRP A 24 21.75 -40.08 43.16
N LEU A 25 21.13 -40.46 42.03
CA LEU A 25 21.02 -39.58 40.87
C LEU A 25 20.19 -38.32 41.16
N GLU A 26 19.09 -38.45 41.90
CA GLU A 26 18.28 -37.30 42.33
C GLU A 26 19.05 -36.37 43.27
N GLY A 27 19.75 -36.94 44.27
CA GLY A 27 20.60 -36.18 45.19
C GLY A 27 21.74 -35.46 44.47
N TRP A 28 22.38 -36.13 43.51
CA TRP A 28 23.45 -35.55 42.73
C TRP A 28 22.98 -34.38 41.85
N LYS A 29 21.83 -34.52 41.18
CA LYS A 29 21.25 -33.43 40.36
C LYS A 29 20.96 -32.17 41.16
N LYS A 30 20.57 -32.31 42.43
CA LYS A 30 20.35 -31.17 43.36
C LYS A 30 21.66 -30.49 43.74
N GLN A 31 22.75 -31.24 43.89
CA GLN A 31 24.06 -30.71 44.29
C GLN A 31 24.93 -30.24 43.12
N SER A 32 24.68 -30.74 41.91
CA SER A 32 25.50 -30.48 40.71
C SER A 32 24.64 -30.53 39.43
N PRO A 33 23.87 -29.47 39.16
CA PRO A 33 22.85 -29.44 38.09
C PRO A 33 23.40 -29.50 36.65
N GLY A 34 24.72 -29.58 36.45
CA GLY A 34 25.38 -29.53 35.13
C GLY A 34 25.86 -30.87 34.55
N LYS A 35 25.76 -32.00 35.27
CA LYS A 35 26.17 -33.34 34.80
C LYS A 35 24.99 -34.32 34.86
N THR A 36 24.65 -34.93 33.72
CA THR A 36 23.49 -35.84 33.61
C THR A 36 23.93 -37.27 33.32
N TRP A 37 23.79 -38.14 34.30
CA TRP A 37 23.83 -39.60 34.10
C TRP A 37 22.41 -40.16 34.03
N THR A 38 22.25 -41.32 33.39
CA THR A 38 21.00 -42.08 33.45
C THR A 38 21.00 -42.99 34.67
N GLN A 39 19.81 -43.40 35.11
CA GLN A 39 19.68 -44.35 36.22
C GLN A 39 20.39 -45.68 35.91
N ASP A 40 20.38 -46.11 34.65
CA ASP A 40 21.03 -47.34 34.21
C ASP A 40 22.57 -47.25 34.31
N THR A 41 23.15 -46.12 33.91
CA THR A 41 24.59 -45.85 34.07
C THR A 41 24.98 -45.91 35.55
N ILE A 42 24.22 -45.29 36.45
CA ILE A 42 24.50 -45.33 37.88
C ILE A 42 24.32 -46.74 38.46
N THR A 43 23.29 -47.46 38.01
CA THR A 43 23.06 -48.86 38.43
C THR A 43 24.23 -49.74 38.00
N SER A 44 24.74 -49.56 36.78
CA SER A 44 25.93 -50.24 36.28
C SER A 44 27.17 -49.93 37.12
N HIS A 45 27.46 -48.65 37.39
CA HIS A 45 28.59 -48.28 38.25
C HIS A 45 28.45 -48.78 39.67
N LEU A 46 27.24 -48.81 40.25
CA LEU A 46 27.00 -49.38 41.57
C LEU A 46 27.29 -50.87 41.57
N ASN A 47 26.79 -51.61 40.58
CA ASN A 47 27.06 -53.04 40.46
C ASN A 47 28.57 -53.30 40.32
N ARG A 48 29.27 -52.54 39.46
CA ARG A 48 30.74 -52.58 39.33
C ARG A 48 31.41 -52.30 40.68
N CYS A 49 31.01 -51.25 41.39
CA CYS A 49 31.58 -50.88 42.70
C CYS A 49 31.38 -51.97 43.76
N PHE A 50 30.19 -52.58 43.77
CA PHE A 50 29.83 -53.68 44.68
C PHE A 50 30.53 -55.01 44.36
N GLN A 51 31.09 -55.15 43.17
CA GLN A 51 31.91 -56.28 42.75
C GLN A 51 33.41 -55.97 42.84
N ASP A 52 33.77 -54.90 43.54
CA ASP A 52 35.16 -54.44 43.67
C ASP A 52 35.81 -54.08 42.32
N ASN A 53 35.01 -53.82 41.28
CA ASN A 53 35.51 -53.41 39.98
C ASN A 53 36.04 -51.96 40.08
N PRO A 54 37.30 -51.71 39.67
CA PRO A 54 37.94 -50.41 39.78
C PRO A 54 37.18 -49.25 39.12
N GLN A 55 36.45 -49.50 38.02
CA GLN A 55 35.66 -48.47 37.33
C GLN A 55 34.52 -47.94 38.22
N GLY A 56 33.81 -48.85 38.89
CA GLY A 56 32.74 -48.47 39.82
C GLY A 56 33.29 -47.75 41.05
N ILE A 57 34.42 -48.21 41.58
CA ILE A 57 35.09 -47.59 42.73
C ILE A 57 35.59 -46.19 42.37
N ARG A 58 36.20 -46.01 41.19
CA ARG A 58 36.66 -44.69 40.70
C ARG A 58 35.52 -43.71 40.60
N PHE A 59 34.43 -44.13 39.94
CA PHE A 59 33.26 -43.31 39.70
C PHE A 59 32.71 -42.67 40.98
N PHE A 60 32.59 -43.46 42.05
CA PHE A 60 32.06 -42.97 43.33
C PHE A 60 33.11 -42.34 44.23
N PHE A 61 34.31 -42.91 44.38
CA PHE A 61 35.20 -42.56 45.49
C PHE A 61 36.46 -41.79 45.09
N ILE A 62 36.86 -41.81 43.81
CA ILE A 62 38.13 -41.22 43.37
C ILE A 62 37.93 -39.95 42.56
N THR A 63 37.03 -39.99 41.57
CA THR A 63 36.88 -38.86 40.64
C THR A 63 36.31 -37.62 41.31
N ASP A 64 35.44 -37.80 42.30
CA ASP A 64 34.81 -36.70 43.02
C ASP A 64 34.39 -37.18 44.41
N ARG A 65 34.94 -36.54 45.44
CA ARG A 65 34.66 -36.91 46.83
C ARG A 65 33.19 -36.72 47.20
N ALA A 66 32.50 -35.76 46.58
CA ALA A 66 31.09 -35.51 46.85
C ALA A 66 30.21 -36.68 46.40
N ARG A 67 30.56 -37.36 45.30
CA ARG A 67 29.85 -38.55 44.81
C ARG A 67 29.86 -39.68 45.83
N GLY A 68 31.03 -39.96 46.38
CA GLY A 68 31.24 -41.00 47.38
C GLY A 68 30.60 -40.62 48.70
N THR A 69 30.67 -39.34 49.08
CA THR A 69 30.01 -38.84 50.29
C THR A 69 28.50 -39.03 50.22
N LEU A 70 27.87 -38.64 49.10
CA LEU A 70 26.44 -38.85 48.86
C LEU A 70 26.06 -40.34 48.87
N LEU A 71 26.88 -41.21 48.27
CA LEU A 71 26.65 -42.66 48.30
C LEU A 71 26.71 -43.21 49.73
N LEU A 72 27.69 -42.79 50.54
CA LEU A 72 27.83 -43.20 51.94
C LEU A 72 26.70 -42.65 52.82
N GLU A 73 26.19 -41.46 52.53
CA GLU A 73 25.01 -40.89 53.20
C GLU A 73 23.75 -41.71 52.92
N LEU A 74 23.50 -42.06 51.65
CA LEU A 74 22.35 -42.89 51.28
C LEU A 74 22.42 -44.31 51.86
N LEU A 75 23.64 -44.84 52.02
CA LEU A 75 23.89 -46.11 52.70
C LEU A 75 23.87 -45.99 54.23
N ASN A 76 23.64 -44.80 54.80
CA ASN A 76 23.67 -44.54 56.25
C ASN A 76 24.98 -44.96 56.94
N VAL A 77 26.12 -44.83 56.24
CA VAL A 77 27.41 -45.19 56.80
C VAL A 77 27.82 -44.17 57.88
N PRO A 78 28.20 -44.60 59.10
CA PRO A 78 28.62 -43.71 60.17
C PRO A 78 29.83 -42.86 59.79
N THR A 79 29.80 -41.57 60.11
CA THR A 79 30.84 -40.59 59.73
C THR A 79 32.25 -41.00 60.15
N GLN A 80 32.39 -41.70 61.29
CA GLN A 80 33.69 -42.15 61.83
C GLN A 80 34.41 -43.16 60.95
N VAL A 81 33.69 -43.92 60.09
CA VAL A 81 34.25 -45.00 59.26
C VAL A 81 34.38 -44.58 57.79
N ARG A 82 33.84 -43.40 57.41
CA ARG A 82 33.83 -42.95 56.02
C ARG A 82 35.25 -42.72 55.47
N GLU A 83 36.16 -42.19 56.28
CA GLU A 83 37.56 -41.99 55.87
C GLU A 83 38.27 -43.31 55.57
N ASP A 84 38.05 -44.34 56.38
CA ASP A 84 38.63 -45.67 56.16
C ASP A 84 38.15 -46.27 54.83
N ILE A 85 36.88 -46.05 54.48
CA ILE A 85 36.30 -46.47 53.20
C ILE A 85 36.92 -45.70 52.03
N PHE A 86 37.14 -44.39 52.17
CA PHE A 86 37.85 -43.60 51.15
C PHE A 86 39.31 -44.05 51.01
N GLU A 87 40.02 -44.35 52.09
CA GLU A 87 41.37 -44.90 52.03
C GLU A 87 41.41 -46.29 51.38
N GLN A 88 40.44 -47.15 51.70
CA GLN A 88 40.32 -48.48 51.12
C GLN A 88 40.06 -48.38 49.61
N ALA A 89 39.15 -47.50 49.17
CA ALA A 89 38.91 -47.22 47.76
C ALA A 89 40.17 -46.71 47.04
N ARG A 90 40.94 -45.80 47.66
CA ARG A 90 42.21 -45.31 47.12
C ARG A 90 43.24 -46.42 46.94
N ARG A 91 43.39 -47.30 47.93
CA ARG A 91 44.31 -48.45 47.85
C ARG A 91 43.91 -49.40 46.72
N MET A 92 42.62 -49.64 46.51
CA MET A 92 42.13 -50.53 45.44
C MET A 92 42.31 -49.97 44.03
N VAL A 93 42.28 -48.64 43.88
CA VAL A 93 42.47 -47.99 42.57
C VAL A 93 43.94 -47.68 42.28
N SER A 94 44.78 -47.56 43.31
CA SER A 94 46.23 -47.30 43.15
C SER A 94 46.98 -48.37 42.34
N THR A 95 46.42 -49.59 42.20
CA THR A 95 46.98 -50.68 41.39
C THR A 95 46.74 -50.54 39.87
N GLU A 96 45.79 -49.72 39.41
CA GLU A 96 45.47 -49.55 37.97
C GLU A 96 45.78 -48.14 37.41
N GLY A 97 46.23 -47.19 38.23
CA GLY A 97 46.59 -45.84 37.81
C GLY A 97 45.40 -44.88 37.59
N VAL A 98 45.71 -43.60 37.32
CA VAL A 98 44.73 -42.51 37.04
C VAL A 98 44.11 -42.71 35.65
N PRO A 99 42.79 -42.54 35.44
CA PRO A 99 42.15 -42.67 34.13
C PRO A 99 42.63 -41.59 33.14
N PRO A 100 42.64 -41.88 31.83
CA PRO A 100 43.10 -40.92 30.83
C PRO A 100 42.17 -39.69 30.77
N GLN A 101 42.76 -38.49 30.82
CA GLN A 101 42.05 -37.23 30.58
C GLN A 101 41.84 -36.96 29.09
N MET A 102 42.70 -37.54 28.25
CA MET A 102 42.64 -37.45 26.79
C MET A 102 42.90 -38.82 26.19
N ILE A 103 42.12 -39.18 25.17
CA ILE A 103 42.19 -40.44 24.45
C ILE A 103 42.40 -40.09 22.98
N VAL A 104 43.55 -40.46 22.43
CA VAL A 104 43.95 -40.15 21.06
C VAL A 104 43.88 -41.42 20.22
N ASP A 105 43.01 -41.42 19.23
CA ASP A 105 42.86 -42.49 18.25
C ASP A 105 43.81 -42.27 17.07
N ALA A 106 45.06 -42.71 17.21
CA ALA A 106 46.02 -42.64 16.11
C ALA A 106 45.75 -43.68 15.02
N THR A 107 44.92 -44.70 15.31
CA THR A 107 44.54 -45.74 14.34
C THR A 107 43.66 -45.19 13.21
N ALA A 108 43.05 -44.03 13.41
CA ALA A 108 42.28 -43.32 12.39
C ALA A 108 43.15 -42.68 11.29
N TRP A 109 44.46 -42.53 11.50
CA TRP A 109 45.39 -41.93 10.54
C TRP A 109 46.45 -42.94 10.09
N ILE A 110 46.04 -43.84 9.18
CA ILE A 110 46.94 -44.83 8.58
C ILE A 110 47.75 -44.17 7.46
N GLY A 111 49.06 -44.40 7.44
CA GLY A 111 49.97 -43.85 6.45
C GLY A 111 51.20 -44.72 6.25
N ASP A 112 52.06 -44.30 5.33
CA ASP A 112 53.39 -44.90 5.18
C ASP A 112 54.30 -44.55 6.36
N VAL A 113 55.54 -45.06 6.35
CA VAL A 113 56.51 -44.85 7.43
C VAL A 113 56.77 -43.36 7.69
N SER A 114 56.93 -42.57 6.62
CA SER A 114 57.21 -41.13 6.70
C SER A 114 56.04 -40.37 7.34
N ARG A 115 54.82 -40.66 6.88
CA ARG A 115 53.58 -40.06 7.40
C ARG A 115 53.30 -40.47 8.83
N THR A 116 53.61 -41.71 9.20
CA THR A 116 53.49 -42.22 10.58
C THR A 116 54.46 -41.51 11.53
N ALA A 117 55.71 -41.30 11.11
CA ALA A 117 56.68 -40.54 11.90
C ALA A 117 56.23 -39.07 12.11
N ALA A 118 55.78 -38.40 11.05
CA ALA A 118 55.25 -37.03 11.11
C ALA A 118 53.99 -36.92 11.98
N LEU A 119 53.13 -37.95 11.98
CA LEU A 119 51.95 -38.02 12.85
C LEU A 119 52.37 -38.03 14.33
N PHE A 120 53.34 -38.87 14.71
CA PHE A 120 53.80 -38.93 16.10
C PHE A 120 54.51 -37.65 16.55
N GLU A 121 55.25 -36.98 15.66
CA GLU A 121 55.79 -35.64 15.96
C GLU A 121 54.68 -34.61 16.19
N ALA A 122 53.61 -34.64 15.36
CA ALA A 122 52.46 -33.77 15.53
C ALA A 122 51.69 -34.04 16.83
N ILE A 123 51.45 -35.31 17.18
CA ILE A 123 50.82 -35.73 18.44
C ILE A 123 51.68 -35.29 19.63
N GLU A 124 52.99 -35.50 19.59
CA GLU A 124 53.89 -35.14 20.68
C GLU A 124 53.86 -33.63 20.93
N ARG A 125 54.01 -32.84 19.87
CA ARG A 125 54.04 -31.37 19.95
C ARG A 125 52.70 -30.76 20.34
N GLN A 126 51.59 -31.27 19.80
CA GLN A 126 50.28 -30.64 19.93
C GLN A 126 49.40 -31.24 21.04
N LEU A 127 49.59 -32.49 21.42
CA LEU A 127 48.72 -33.17 22.39
C LEU A 127 49.50 -33.56 23.64
N VAL A 128 50.64 -34.25 23.46
CA VAL A 128 51.40 -34.78 24.61
C VAL A 128 52.11 -33.68 25.38
N THR A 129 52.84 -32.80 24.73
CA THR A 129 53.57 -31.71 25.43
C THR A 129 52.63 -30.81 26.25
N PRO A 130 51.48 -30.35 25.72
CA PRO A 130 50.57 -29.48 26.47
C PRO A 130 49.63 -30.20 27.45
N GLY A 131 49.40 -31.51 27.32
CA GLY A 131 48.43 -32.25 28.14
C GLY A 131 46.96 -31.89 27.82
N PRO A 132 45.99 -32.24 28.68
CA PRO A 132 46.15 -32.75 30.04
C PRO A 132 46.53 -34.23 30.15
N PHE A 133 47.15 -34.62 31.26
CA PHE A 133 47.65 -35.98 31.54
C PHE A 133 46.78 -36.74 32.56
N PRO A 134 46.73 -38.09 32.53
CA PRO A 134 47.43 -38.95 31.57
C PRO A 134 46.70 -39.04 30.22
N ILE A 135 47.44 -39.32 29.15
CA ILE A 135 46.93 -39.50 27.78
C ILE A 135 46.95 -40.98 27.42
N ALA A 136 45.84 -41.52 26.93
CA ALA A 136 45.80 -42.84 26.30
C ALA A 136 46.00 -42.68 24.79
N LEU A 137 47.07 -43.26 24.25
CA LEU A 137 47.36 -43.26 22.82
C LEU A 137 47.09 -44.66 22.26
N LEU A 138 46.03 -44.77 21.47
CA LEU A 138 45.61 -46.01 20.80
C LEU A 138 46.30 -46.09 19.45
N ILE A 139 47.08 -47.15 19.23
CA ILE A 139 47.95 -47.29 18.06
C ILE A 139 47.92 -48.71 17.51
N LEU A 140 48.15 -48.84 16.21
CA LEU A 140 48.33 -50.16 15.57
C LEU A 140 49.71 -50.72 15.87
N GLU A 141 49.85 -52.05 15.90
CA GLU A 141 51.14 -52.74 16.08
C GLU A 141 52.18 -52.29 15.04
N GLU A 142 51.76 -52.07 13.79
CA GLU A 142 52.65 -51.53 12.74
C GLU A 142 53.07 -50.08 13.00
N GLN A 143 52.16 -49.22 13.49
CA GLN A 143 52.50 -47.85 13.86
C GLN A 143 53.48 -47.83 15.05
N PHE A 144 53.31 -48.75 16.01
CA PHE A 144 54.16 -48.85 17.19
C PHE A 144 55.63 -49.13 16.85
N LYS A 145 55.92 -49.88 15.78
CA LYS A 145 57.30 -50.13 15.31
C LYS A 145 58.05 -48.86 14.90
N HIS A 146 57.31 -47.79 14.60
CA HIS A 146 57.84 -46.51 14.15
C HIS A 146 57.72 -45.40 15.21
N LEU A 147 57.36 -45.74 16.46
CA LEU A 147 57.23 -44.79 17.55
C LEU A 147 58.63 -44.22 17.93
N PRO A 148 58.80 -42.88 17.99
CA PRO A 148 60.06 -42.27 18.40
C PRO A 148 60.45 -42.62 19.85
N ARG A 149 61.75 -42.76 20.14
CA ARG A 149 62.25 -43.05 21.51
C ARG A 149 61.89 -41.98 22.56
N THR A 150 61.51 -40.76 22.14
CA THR A 150 61.00 -39.72 23.06
C THR A 150 59.77 -40.20 23.85
N TYR A 151 58.98 -41.09 23.26
CA TYR A 151 57.79 -41.67 23.87
C TYR A 151 58.09 -42.65 25.02
N ASP A 152 59.28 -43.27 25.05
CA ASP A 152 59.71 -44.12 26.18
C ASP A 152 59.82 -43.28 27.46
N THR A 153 60.44 -42.10 27.35
CA THR A 153 60.57 -41.14 28.47
C THR A 153 59.20 -40.59 28.90
N LEU A 154 58.30 -40.35 27.95
CA LEU A 154 56.94 -39.88 28.24
C LEU A 154 56.10 -40.95 28.95
N GLN A 155 56.33 -42.22 28.65
CA GLN A 155 55.71 -43.35 29.35
C GLN A 155 56.27 -43.53 30.77
N GLU A 156 57.59 -43.43 30.94
CA GLU A 156 58.23 -43.44 32.28
C GLU A 156 57.74 -42.30 33.18
N GLN A 157 57.51 -41.12 32.60
CA GLN A 157 56.89 -39.96 33.28
C GLN A 157 55.37 -40.12 33.51
N ASN A 158 54.78 -41.25 33.13
CA ASN A 158 53.36 -41.56 33.25
C ASN A 158 52.44 -40.52 32.55
N LYS A 159 52.97 -39.83 31.53
CA LYS A 159 52.25 -38.82 30.74
C LYS A 159 51.42 -39.47 29.64
N VAL A 160 51.95 -40.50 29.00
CA VAL A 160 51.29 -41.25 27.92
C VAL A 160 51.27 -42.74 28.24
N ARG A 161 50.16 -43.41 27.94
CA ARG A 161 50.02 -44.86 27.96
C ARG A 161 49.68 -45.35 26.56
N PHE A 162 50.41 -46.36 26.09
CA PHE A 162 50.16 -46.97 24.79
C PHE A 162 49.28 -48.20 24.95
N GLU A 163 48.21 -48.26 24.17
CA GLU A 163 47.45 -49.50 23.97
C GLU A 163 47.58 -49.90 22.49
N ARG A 164 48.02 -51.14 22.25
CA ARG A 164 48.40 -51.66 20.94
C ARG A 164 47.31 -52.58 20.41
N PHE A 165 46.94 -52.40 19.15
CA PHE A 165 45.89 -53.17 18.50
C PHE A 165 46.33 -53.68 17.14
N LYS A 166 45.70 -54.74 16.67
CA LYS A 166 45.93 -55.25 15.31
C LYS A 166 45.05 -54.53 14.31
N GLU A 167 43.81 -54.24 14.70
CA GLU A 167 42.82 -53.60 13.83
C GLU A 167 42.28 -52.29 14.41
N PRO A 168 41.98 -51.28 13.58
CA PRO A 168 41.39 -50.02 14.03
C PRO A 168 40.05 -50.18 14.79
N ASN A 169 39.27 -51.22 14.48
CA ASN A 169 37.98 -51.43 15.14
C ASN A 169 38.12 -51.96 16.58
N GLU A 170 39.15 -52.76 16.85
CA GLU A 170 39.48 -53.16 18.23
C GLU A 170 39.86 -51.93 19.07
N ALA A 171 40.68 -51.05 18.48
CA ALA A 171 41.09 -49.80 19.10
C ALA A 171 39.88 -48.88 19.35
N TRP A 172 38.92 -48.84 18.43
CA TRP A 172 37.70 -48.03 18.56
C TRP A 172 36.77 -48.54 19.66
N ASN A 173 36.58 -49.86 19.77
CA ASN A 173 35.79 -50.43 20.87
C ASN A 173 36.44 -50.11 22.22
N ARG A 174 37.76 -50.24 22.29
CA ARG A 174 38.52 -49.90 23.50
C ARG A 174 38.48 -48.40 23.82
N LEU A 175 38.51 -47.53 22.81
CA LEU A 175 38.31 -46.09 22.95
C LEU A 175 36.98 -45.80 23.65
N GLN A 176 35.91 -46.47 23.23
CA GLN A 176 34.58 -46.27 23.82
C GLN A 176 34.58 -46.62 25.31
N GLU A 177 35.18 -47.75 25.70
CA GLU A 177 35.33 -48.15 27.11
C GLU A 177 36.13 -47.13 27.93
N LEU A 178 37.23 -46.59 27.37
CA LEU A 178 38.06 -45.58 28.03
C LEU A 178 37.34 -44.23 28.17
N ALA A 179 36.50 -43.89 27.18
CA ALA A 179 35.77 -42.63 27.13
C ALA A 179 34.52 -42.60 28.03
N GLU A 180 34.00 -43.76 28.47
CA GLU A 180 32.88 -43.86 29.42
C GLU A 180 33.13 -43.06 30.72
N GLU A 181 34.40 -42.86 31.11
CA GLU A 181 34.74 -42.35 32.45
C GLU A 181 34.89 -40.82 32.57
N GLN A 182 35.29 -40.07 31.51
CA GLN A 182 35.32 -38.58 31.38
C GLN A 182 36.33 -38.02 30.33
N GLY A 183 37.06 -38.86 29.57
CA GLY A 183 38.16 -38.39 28.71
C GLY A 183 37.72 -37.62 27.45
N LEU A 184 38.52 -36.64 27.04
CA LEU A 184 38.41 -36.00 25.72
C LEU A 184 38.84 -36.97 24.63
N VAL A 185 37.97 -37.24 23.67
CA VAL A 185 38.24 -38.09 22.51
C VAL A 185 38.76 -37.25 21.36
N ILE A 186 39.96 -37.56 20.89
CA ILE A 186 40.58 -36.96 19.70
C ILE A 186 40.68 -38.03 18.61
N SER A 187 39.86 -37.91 17.58
CA SER A 187 39.80 -38.87 16.47
C SER A 187 39.24 -38.23 15.20
N ALA A 188 39.59 -38.79 14.04
CA ALA A 188 38.90 -38.52 12.78
C ALA A 188 37.54 -39.26 12.69
N ARG A 189 37.32 -40.30 13.50
CA ARG A 189 36.02 -40.97 13.59
C ARG A 189 35.09 -40.17 14.50
N ARG A 190 33.83 -40.03 14.10
CA ARG A 190 32.81 -39.35 14.91
C ARG A 190 32.55 -40.15 16.19
N PHE A 191 32.78 -39.52 17.34
CA PHE A 191 32.36 -40.05 18.63
C PHE A 191 30.92 -39.61 18.95
N GLY A 192 30.14 -40.50 19.59
CA GLY A 192 28.70 -40.30 19.80
C GLY A 192 28.36 -39.09 20.67
N GLU A 193 29.19 -38.83 21.69
CA GLU A 193 29.02 -37.72 22.63
C GLU A 193 29.84 -36.52 22.15
N VAL A 194 29.14 -35.61 21.49
CA VAL A 194 29.73 -34.52 20.72
C VAL A 194 30.52 -33.52 21.58
N ASP A 195 30.11 -33.34 22.83
CA ASP A 195 30.79 -32.51 23.84
C ASP A 195 32.10 -33.13 24.38
N ARG A 196 32.40 -34.38 23.99
CA ARG A 196 33.67 -35.07 24.27
C ARG A 196 34.47 -35.36 23.01
N TRP A 197 33.95 -34.99 21.85
CA TRP A 197 34.60 -35.25 20.57
C TRP A 197 35.30 -34.01 20.02
N LEU A 198 36.63 -34.01 20.09
CA LEU A 198 37.46 -33.09 19.34
C LEU A 198 37.79 -33.73 17.99
N ALA A 199 37.04 -33.30 16.96
CA ALA A 199 37.27 -33.76 15.60
C ALA A 199 38.68 -33.35 15.17
N ALA A 200 39.47 -34.32 14.71
CA ALA A 200 40.86 -34.11 14.36
C ALA A 200 41.17 -34.70 12.99
N GLU A 201 41.97 -33.98 12.20
CA GLU A 201 42.44 -34.41 10.88
C GLU A 201 43.94 -34.21 10.76
N PHE A 202 44.65 -35.19 10.18
CA PHE A 202 46.08 -35.12 9.95
C PHE A 202 46.40 -34.87 8.47
N ASP A 203 46.85 -33.65 8.16
CA ASP A 203 47.17 -33.21 6.80
C ASP A 203 48.51 -33.73 6.26
N GLY A 204 49.22 -34.57 7.04
CA GLY A 204 50.57 -35.05 6.72
C GLY A 204 51.68 -34.27 7.43
N ARG A 205 51.39 -33.14 8.05
CA ARG A 205 52.35 -32.31 8.80
C ARG A 205 51.86 -31.90 10.18
N SER A 206 50.56 -31.66 10.34
CA SER A 206 49.97 -31.15 11.56
C SER A 206 48.58 -31.73 11.82
N LEU A 207 48.19 -31.78 13.09
CA LEU A 207 46.82 -32.05 13.46
C LEU A 207 46.02 -30.75 13.42
N GLN A 208 44.90 -30.79 12.72
CA GLN A 208 43.90 -29.73 12.72
C GLN A 208 42.72 -30.16 13.57
N PHE A 209 42.07 -29.21 14.26
CA PHE A 209 41.01 -29.51 15.21
C PHE A 209 39.74 -28.71 14.91
N ALA A 210 38.59 -29.30 15.21
CA ALA A 210 37.30 -28.62 15.27
C ALA A 210 36.57 -28.99 16.57
N PRO A 211 36.29 -28.01 17.46
CA PRO A 211 36.66 -26.59 17.36
C PRO A 211 38.19 -26.37 17.51
N PRO A 212 38.78 -25.31 16.91
CA PRO A 212 40.22 -25.03 17.01
C PRO A 212 40.73 -24.87 18.45
N GLU A 213 39.91 -24.22 19.30
CA GLU A 213 40.21 -23.96 20.71
C GLU A 213 39.80 -25.10 21.65
N GLY A 214 39.30 -26.23 21.11
CA GLY A 214 38.68 -27.29 21.92
C GLY A 214 39.62 -27.89 22.96
N ARG A 215 40.93 -27.89 22.71
CA ARG A 215 41.93 -28.34 23.71
C ARG A 215 41.97 -27.43 24.93
N SER A 216 42.09 -26.12 24.70
CA SER A 216 42.14 -25.12 25.75
C SER A 216 40.82 -25.05 26.51
N GLU A 217 39.70 -25.17 25.79
CA GLU A 217 38.36 -25.25 26.38
C GLU A 217 38.21 -26.46 27.31
N PHE A 218 38.64 -27.64 26.86
CA PHE A 218 38.59 -28.86 27.66
C PHE A 218 39.50 -28.77 28.89
N GLN A 219 40.70 -28.19 28.76
CA GLN A 219 41.60 -27.98 29.90
C GLN A 219 40.98 -27.09 30.98
N GLN A 220 40.18 -26.09 30.61
CA GLN A 220 39.55 -25.17 31.54
C GLN A 220 38.28 -25.73 32.18
N SER A 221 37.46 -26.46 31.41
CA SER A 221 36.09 -26.81 31.81
C SER A 221 35.82 -28.32 31.93
N GLY A 222 36.76 -29.17 31.51
CA GLY A 222 36.63 -30.62 31.50
C GLY A 222 35.64 -31.17 30.46
N ARG A 223 35.18 -30.34 29.52
CA ARG A 223 34.29 -30.70 28.40
C ARG A 223 34.47 -29.72 27.24
N LEU A 224 34.00 -30.09 26.05
CA LEU A 224 33.84 -29.15 24.95
C LEU A 224 32.47 -28.48 25.03
N SER A 225 32.30 -27.37 24.31
CA SER A 225 30.98 -26.78 24.08
C SER A 225 30.05 -27.81 23.46
N SER A 226 28.95 -28.08 24.18
CA SER A 226 27.85 -28.87 23.66
C SER A 226 27.22 -28.16 22.45
N LEU A 227 26.57 -28.94 21.58
CA LEU A 227 25.77 -28.35 20.51
C LEU A 227 24.59 -27.57 21.12
N SER A 228 24.42 -26.30 20.70
CA SER A 228 23.31 -25.45 21.14
C SER A 228 21.98 -26.15 21.05
N GLU A 229 21.09 -25.94 22.01
CA GLU A 229 19.72 -26.47 21.94
C GLU A 229 18.97 -25.87 20.76
N VAL A 230 18.14 -26.69 20.10
CA VAL A 230 17.32 -26.24 18.97
C VAL A 230 16.00 -25.72 19.55
N VAL A 231 15.83 -24.41 19.51
CA VAL A 231 14.59 -23.74 19.94
C VAL A 231 13.47 -23.96 18.92
N ASN A 232 13.79 -23.82 17.63
CA ASN A 232 12.82 -23.89 16.53
C ASN A 232 13.16 -25.06 15.61
N ASP A 233 12.60 -26.24 15.87
CA ASP A 233 12.89 -27.46 15.13
C ASP A 233 12.35 -27.41 13.68
N LEU A 234 13.24 -27.66 12.72
CA LEU A 234 12.94 -27.73 11.29
C LEU A 234 12.01 -28.89 10.93
N SER A 235 12.00 -29.96 11.73
CA SER A 235 11.13 -31.12 11.54
C SER A 235 9.63 -30.77 11.53
N LEU A 236 9.26 -29.65 12.16
CA LEU A 236 7.88 -29.16 12.22
C LEU A 236 7.43 -28.47 10.93
N LEU A 237 8.37 -28.05 10.07
CA LEU A 237 8.10 -27.32 8.84
C LEU A 237 8.26 -28.18 7.58
N VAL A 238 9.13 -29.19 7.64
CA VAL A 238 9.44 -30.07 6.51
C VAL A 238 8.51 -31.29 6.55
N PRO A 239 7.68 -31.53 5.52
CA PRO A 239 6.81 -32.71 5.48
C PRO A 239 7.61 -34.00 5.57
N ALA A 240 7.14 -34.96 6.36
CA ALA A 240 7.78 -36.26 6.49
C ALA A 240 7.94 -36.95 5.11
N GLY A 241 9.13 -37.49 4.83
CA GLY A 241 9.45 -38.14 3.57
C GLY A 241 9.91 -37.19 2.45
N SER A 242 9.94 -35.86 2.69
CA SER A 242 10.49 -34.89 1.74
C SER A 242 11.99 -34.67 1.90
N GLU A 243 12.59 -35.18 2.97
CA GLU A 243 14.03 -35.13 3.22
C GLU A 243 14.87 -35.71 2.08
N VAL A 244 15.92 -34.96 1.72
CA VAL A 244 16.88 -35.38 0.68
C VAL A 244 18.07 -36.05 1.36
N ARG A 245 18.34 -37.32 1.01
CA ARG A 245 19.58 -37.98 1.43
C ARG A 245 20.76 -37.41 0.66
N ALA A 246 21.62 -36.69 1.36
CA ALA A 246 22.92 -36.25 0.87
C ALA A 246 24.04 -36.96 1.64
N ALA A 247 25.19 -37.14 1.00
CA ALA A 247 26.37 -37.70 1.66
C ALA A 247 26.87 -36.72 2.74
N LEU A 248 27.23 -37.26 3.90
CA LEU A 248 27.91 -36.50 4.94
C LEU A 248 29.33 -36.15 4.50
N PRO A 249 29.91 -35.03 4.97
CA PRO A 249 31.30 -34.72 4.69
C PRO A 249 32.23 -35.84 5.20
N ASP A 250 33.09 -36.35 4.32
CA ASP A 250 34.11 -37.36 4.69
C ASP A 250 35.19 -36.79 5.62
N ASN A 251 35.40 -35.47 5.57
CA ASN A 251 36.33 -34.78 6.45
C ASN A 251 35.71 -34.52 7.84
N PRO A 252 36.35 -34.96 8.94
CA PRO A 252 35.80 -34.82 10.29
C PRO A 252 35.63 -33.38 10.77
N LEU A 253 36.51 -32.47 10.34
CA LEU A 253 36.42 -31.05 10.65
C LEU A 253 35.19 -30.43 10.00
N SER A 254 34.95 -30.75 8.73
CA SER A 254 33.78 -30.29 7.98
C SER A 254 32.49 -30.88 8.57
N LEU A 255 32.51 -32.15 8.97
CA LEU A 255 31.40 -32.81 9.65
C LEU A 255 31.05 -32.11 10.98
N ARG A 256 32.05 -31.83 11.81
CA ARG A 256 31.83 -31.13 13.09
C ARG A 256 31.26 -29.73 12.87
N ARG A 257 31.77 -28.97 11.90
CA ARG A 257 31.26 -27.63 11.55
C ARG A 257 29.83 -27.69 11.03
N LEU A 258 29.50 -28.69 10.21
CA LEU A 258 28.13 -28.92 9.74
C LEU A 258 27.18 -29.18 10.91
N MET A 259 27.55 -30.07 11.84
CA MET A 259 26.74 -30.36 13.03
C MET A 259 26.46 -29.11 13.88
N VAL A 260 27.45 -28.23 14.05
CA VAL A 260 27.28 -26.96 14.75
C VAL A 260 26.35 -26.02 13.96
N ALA A 261 26.59 -25.86 12.67
CA ALA A 261 25.80 -24.97 11.82
C ALA A 261 24.32 -25.38 11.77
N LEU A 262 24.03 -26.68 11.66
CA LEU A 262 22.66 -27.22 11.63
C LEU A 262 21.85 -26.95 12.91
N ARG A 263 22.51 -26.67 14.04
CA ARG A 263 21.84 -26.45 15.34
C ARG A 263 21.53 -24.99 15.63
N SER A 264 21.97 -24.07 14.78
CA SER A 264 21.77 -22.63 14.95
C SER A 264 21.04 -22.04 13.75
N GLU A 265 20.19 -21.03 13.95
CA GLU A 265 19.47 -20.39 12.84
C GLU A 265 20.42 -19.67 11.88
N GLU A 266 21.42 -18.98 12.44
CA GLU A 266 22.46 -18.26 11.71
C GLU A 266 23.31 -19.23 10.88
N GLY A 267 23.74 -20.33 11.49
CA GLY A 267 24.48 -21.39 10.81
C GLY A 267 23.65 -22.06 9.73
N ALA A 268 22.39 -22.40 10.01
CA ALA A 268 21.47 -23.02 9.06
C ALA A 268 21.25 -22.11 7.83
N ALA A 269 21.10 -20.80 8.03
CA ALA A 269 21.00 -19.82 6.95
C ALA A 269 22.31 -19.70 6.15
N ALA A 270 23.47 -19.74 6.82
CA ALA A 270 24.79 -19.61 6.19
C ALA A 270 25.17 -20.82 5.31
N LEU A 271 24.62 -22.00 5.55
CA LEU A 271 24.92 -23.22 4.78
C LEU A 271 24.44 -23.16 3.31
N LYS A 272 23.51 -22.24 2.96
CA LYS A 272 22.97 -22.07 1.58
C LYS A 272 22.46 -23.37 0.92
N ILE A 273 21.99 -24.32 1.72
CA ILE A 273 21.37 -25.59 1.29
C ILE A 273 19.89 -25.61 1.67
N SER A 274 19.09 -26.39 0.96
CA SER A 274 17.63 -26.42 1.14
C SER A 274 17.21 -27.02 2.48
N ALA A 275 16.04 -26.60 3.00
CA ALA A 275 15.47 -27.12 4.24
C ALA A 275 15.33 -28.66 4.24
N PRO A 276 14.80 -29.30 3.19
CA PRO A 276 14.71 -30.77 3.14
C PRO A 276 16.07 -31.47 3.16
N GLN A 277 17.11 -30.88 2.57
CA GLN A 277 18.46 -31.43 2.65
C GLN A 277 19.04 -31.30 4.06
N ARG A 278 18.81 -30.17 4.75
CA ARG A 278 19.23 -29.99 6.16
C ARG A 278 18.53 -30.98 7.08
N GLN A 279 17.23 -31.21 6.89
CA GLN A 279 16.49 -32.21 7.62
C GLN A 279 17.04 -33.62 7.37
N GLY A 280 17.40 -33.94 6.13
CA GLY A 280 18.07 -35.19 5.77
C GLY A 280 19.40 -35.40 6.50
N TYR A 281 20.22 -34.35 6.66
CA TYR A 281 21.43 -34.43 7.48
C TYR A 281 21.14 -34.66 8.97
N GLY A 282 20.14 -33.98 9.52
CA GLY A 282 19.71 -34.18 10.91
C GLY A 282 19.33 -35.64 11.21
N LEU A 283 18.54 -36.25 10.32
CA LEU A 283 18.12 -37.65 10.43
C LEU A 283 19.31 -38.63 10.36
N GLN A 284 20.23 -38.44 9.41
CA GLN A 284 21.44 -39.28 9.32
C GLN A 284 22.35 -39.14 10.54
N LEU A 285 22.40 -37.94 11.12
CA LEU A 285 23.26 -37.65 12.27
C LEU A 285 22.59 -37.97 13.62
N GLY A 286 21.29 -38.25 13.64
CA GLY A 286 20.52 -38.47 14.86
C GLY A 286 20.36 -37.21 15.71
N MET A 287 20.17 -36.05 15.08
CA MET A 287 20.10 -34.76 15.76
C MET A 287 19.00 -33.84 15.21
N ALA A 288 18.41 -33.02 16.08
CA ALA A 288 17.47 -31.97 15.67
C ALA A 288 18.19 -30.83 14.93
N VAL A 289 17.48 -30.18 14.01
CA VAL A 289 18.01 -29.15 13.12
C VAL A 289 17.21 -27.86 13.28
N ALA A 290 17.88 -26.72 13.31
CA ALA A 290 17.23 -25.43 13.43
C ALA A 290 16.57 -24.99 12.11
N SER A 291 15.34 -24.52 12.20
CA SER A 291 14.67 -23.76 11.14
C SER A 291 15.17 -22.32 11.12
N THR A 292 15.12 -21.68 9.94
CA THR A 292 15.40 -20.24 9.81
C THR A 292 14.13 -19.41 9.99
N PRO A 293 14.23 -18.11 10.38
CA PRO A 293 13.08 -17.21 10.45
C PRO A 293 12.31 -17.12 9.14
N ARG A 294 13.02 -17.15 8.00
CA ARG A 294 12.43 -17.12 6.67
C ARG A 294 11.56 -18.35 6.41
N GLU A 295 12.04 -19.55 6.74
CA GLU A 295 11.28 -20.79 6.53
C GLU A 295 10.01 -20.84 7.38
N ARG A 296 10.08 -20.36 8.62
CA ARG A 296 8.89 -20.23 9.47
C ARG A 296 7.88 -19.26 8.85
N LEU A 297 8.33 -18.10 8.38
CA LEU A 297 7.47 -17.14 7.69
C LEU A 297 6.80 -17.74 6.44
N GLU A 298 7.54 -18.47 5.60
CA GLU A 298 6.96 -19.13 4.42
C GLU A 298 5.92 -20.19 4.81
N ALA A 299 6.18 -20.96 5.87
CA ALA A 299 5.23 -21.95 6.38
C ALA A 299 3.96 -21.29 6.95
N ASP A 300 4.11 -20.19 7.69
CA ASP A 300 3.00 -19.39 8.22
C ASP A 300 2.16 -18.79 7.08
N ILE A 301 2.80 -18.22 6.05
CA ILE A 301 2.12 -17.67 4.87
C ILE A 301 1.38 -18.78 4.10
N SER A 302 2.00 -19.95 3.93
CA SER A 302 1.37 -21.11 3.28
C SER A 302 0.13 -21.58 4.06
N THR A 303 0.23 -21.65 5.39
CA THR A 303 -0.88 -22.00 6.28
C THR A 303 -2.00 -20.96 6.20
N LEU A 304 -1.65 -19.68 6.13
CA LEU A 304 -2.62 -18.59 5.90
C LEU A 304 -3.33 -18.76 4.55
N GLY A 305 -2.59 -19.06 3.48
CA GLY A 305 -3.16 -19.28 2.14
C GLY A 305 -4.17 -20.43 2.09
N GLN A 306 -4.01 -21.46 2.92
CA GLN A 306 -5.00 -22.56 3.04
C GLN A 306 -6.27 -22.16 3.80
N LYS A 307 -6.18 -21.17 4.69
CA LYS A 307 -7.32 -20.68 5.50
C LYS A 307 -8.11 -19.59 4.79
N LEU A 308 -7.48 -18.83 3.90
CA LEU A 308 -8.12 -17.75 3.18
C LEU A 308 -8.92 -18.28 1.98
N PRO A 309 -10.14 -17.77 1.74
CA PRO A 309 -10.90 -18.10 0.53
C PRO A 309 -10.37 -17.39 -0.73
N ILE A 310 -9.32 -16.58 -0.59
CA ILE A 310 -8.70 -15.78 -1.65
C ILE A 310 -7.21 -16.12 -1.77
N PRO A 311 -6.65 -16.16 -3.00
CA PRO A 311 -5.25 -16.46 -3.20
C PRO A 311 -4.37 -15.27 -2.76
N ILE A 312 -3.24 -15.58 -2.11
CA ILE A 312 -2.20 -14.59 -1.80
C ILE A 312 -1.36 -14.36 -3.06
N GLN A 313 -1.38 -13.13 -3.58
CA GLN A 313 -0.67 -12.75 -4.79
C GLN A 313 0.61 -11.99 -4.47
N GLU A 314 1.72 -12.34 -5.10
CA GLU A 314 2.95 -11.54 -5.04
C GLU A 314 2.73 -10.17 -5.71
N ALA A 315 3.16 -9.10 -5.05
CA ALA A 315 2.94 -7.73 -5.48
C ALA A 315 4.11 -6.80 -5.13
N SER A 316 4.27 -5.75 -5.94
CA SER A 316 5.18 -4.64 -5.63
C SER A 316 4.55 -3.67 -4.62
N PRO A 317 5.36 -2.84 -3.93
CA PRO A 317 4.84 -1.76 -3.09
C PRO A 317 3.93 -0.78 -3.84
N GLU A 318 4.22 -0.54 -5.13
CA GLU A 318 3.39 0.31 -6.00
C GLU A 318 2.01 -0.31 -6.21
N LYS A 319 1.93 -1.61 -6.50
CA LYS A 319 0.66 -2.32 -6.70
C LYS A 319 -0.19 -2.34 -5.43
N LEU A 320 0.44 -2.46 -4.25
CA LEU A 320 -0.25 -2.31 -2.97
C LEU A 320 -0.83 -0.91 -2.78
N ALA A 321 -0.06 0.14 -3.08
CA ALA A 321 -0.54 1.52 -3.00
C ALA A 321 -1.72 1.77 -3.96
N GLU A 322 -1.66 1.23 -5.18
CA GLU A 322 -2.76 1.33 -6.15
C GLU A 322 -4.01 0.59 -5.70
N ALA A 323 -3.87 -0.62 -5.15
CA ALA A 323 -4.99 -1.38 -4.57
C ALA A 323 -5.67 -0.62 -3.43
N ARG A 324 -4.89 0.05 -2.55
CA ARG A 324 -5.44 0.90 -1.48
C ARG A 324 -6.22 2.10 -2.02
N ILE A 325 -5.69 2.78 -3.04
CA ILE A 325 -6.37 3.92 -3.69
C ILE A 325 -7.64 3.46 -4.39
N GLN A 326 -7.64 2.29 -5.03
CA GLN A 326 -8.84 1.74 -5.66
C GLN A 326 -9.87 1.33 -4.61
N ALA A 327 -9.46 0.67 -3.52
CA ALA A 327 -10.33 0.27 -2.41
C ALA A 327 -11.03 1.45 -1.75
N SER A 328 -10.37 2.61 -1.66
CA SER A 328 -10.97 3.82 -1.11
C SER A 328 -11.93 4.52 -2.07
N ARG A 329 -11.85 4.26 -3.38
CA ARG A 329 -12.72 4.89 -4.39
C ARG A 329 -13.97 4.07 -4.71
N ARG A 330 -13.85 2.75 -4.65
CA ARG A 330 -14.91 1.80 -5.00
C ARG A 330 -14.80 0.55 -4.14
N GLY A 331 -15.90 -0.18 -4.00
CA GLY A 331 -15.87 -1.50 -3.39
C GLY A 331 -14.98 -2.44 -4.19
N LEU A 332 -13.81 -2.77 -3.66
CA LEU A 332 -12.97 -3.84 -4.18
C LEU A 332 -13.34 -5.15 -3.52
N GLU A 333 -13.35 -6.20 -4.32
CA GLU A 333 -13.38 -7.58 -3.81
C GLU A 333 -12.20 -7.82 -2.83
N PRO A 334 -12.37 -8.72 -1.86
CA PRO A 334 -11.31 -9.05 -0.90
C PRO A 334 -10.00 -9.44 -1.59
N LEU A 335 -8.90 -8.82 -1.18
CA LEU A 335 -7.58 -9.00 -1.78
C LEU A 335 -6.53 -9.39 -0.74
N ALA A 336 -5.64 -10.31 -1.11
CA ALA A 336 -4.48 -10.70 -0.32
C ALA A 336 -3.20 -10.49 -1.15
N LEU A 337 -2.37 -9.54 -0.74
CA LEU A 337 -1.14 -9.17 -1.45
C LEU A 337 0.08 -9.42 -0.56
N ARG A 338 1.07 -10.14 -1.09
CA ARG A 338 2.37 -10.31 -0.46
C ARG A 338 3.35 -9.28 -1.00
N VAL A 339 3.98 -8.52 -0.10
CA VAL A 339 5.02 -7.53 -0.43
C VAL A 339 6.24 -7.83 0.43
N GLY A 340 7.21 -8.51 -0.15
CA GLY A 340 8.41 -8.97 0.56
C GLY A 340 8.08 -9.96 1.68
N ASN A 341 8.35 -9.56 2.92
CA ASN A 341 8.13 -10.37 4.13
C ASN A 341 6.79 -10.08 4.83
N SER A 342 5.89 -9.33 4.19
CA SER A 342 4.59 -8.98 4.77
C SER A 342 3.45 -9.38 3.85
N VAL A 343 2.30 -9.72 4.44
CA VAL A 343 1.04 -10.00 3.75
C VAL A 343 0.01 -8.94 4.15
N HIS A 344 -0.60 -8.32 3.16
CA HIS A 344 -1.65 -7.31 3.30
C HIS A 344 -2.99 -7.90 2.86
N LEU A 345 -3.93 -7.96 3.80
CA LEU A 345 -5.32 -8.34 3.57
C LEU A 345 -6.16 -7.07 3.46
N ILE A 346 -6.72 -6.80 2.29
CA ILE A 346 -7.52 -5.60 2.00
C ILE A 346 -8.99 -6.02 1.87
N ASN A 347 -9.86 -5.39 2.65
CA ASN A 347 -11.31 -5.59 2.63
C ASN A 347 -11.76 -7.06 2.78
N VAL A 348 -10.97 -7.85 3.52
CA VAL A 348 -11.33 -9.23 3.88
C VAL A 348 -12.31 -9.22 5.06
N ASP A 349 -13.24 -10.18 5.10
CA ASP A 349 -14.26 -10.27 6.15
C ASP A 349 -13.63 -10.19 7.56
N SER A 350 -14.14 -9.24 8.35
CA SER A 350 -13.81 -9.05 9.77
C SER A 350 -13.83 -10.34 10.59
N LYS A 351 -14.82 -11.22 10.38
CA LYS A 351 -14.92 -12.50 11.13
C LYS A 351 -13.81 -13.46 10.77
N LEU A 352 -13.43 -13.49 9.49
CA LEU A 352 -12.30 -14.31 9.02
C LEU A 352 -11.00 -13.78 9.62
N THR A 353 -10.79 -12.46 9.62
CA THR A 353 -9.55 -11.83 10.06
C THR A 353 -9.34 -11.84 11.56
N GLU A 354 -10.41 -11.79 12.37
CA GLU A 354 -10.34 -11.97 13.83
C GLU A 354 -9.78 -13.34 14.24
N ALA A 355 -10.05 -14.39 13.45
CA ALA A 355 -9.58 -15.75 13.72
C ALA A 355 -8.09 -15.99 13.36
N LEU A 356 -7.45 -15.08 12.63
CA LEU A 356 -6.08 -15.25 12.10
C LEU A 356 -4.98 -14.81 13.06
N GLY A 357 -5.33 -14.17 14.18
CA GLY A 357 -4.37 -13.53 15.07
C GLY A 357 -3.73 -12.28 14.45
N LYS A 358 -2.78 -11.66 15.16
CA LYS A 358 -2.10 -10.43 14.71
C LYS A 358 -0.57 -10.59 14.71
N PRO A 359 -0.02 -11.50 13.90
CA PRO A 359 1.44 -11.60 13.76
C PRO A 359 1.97 -10.34 13.08
N SER A 360 3.22 -9.97 13.38
CA SER A 360 3.83 -8.71 12.90
C SER A 360 3.99 -8.61 11.38
N TRP A 361 3.98 -9.74 10.67
CA TRP A 361 4.08 -9.83 9.21
C TRP A 361 2.72 -9.75 8.50
N LEU A 362 1.60 -9.82 9.23
CA LEU A 362 0.25 -9.76 8.67
C LEU A 362 -0.39 -8.41 8.96
N HIS A 363 -0.80 -7.73 7.91
CA HIS A 363 -1.52 -6.45 7.98
C HIS A 363 -2.94 -6.63 7.45
N VAL A 364 -3.92 -6.27 8.26
CA VAL A 364 -5.34 -6.32 7.88
C VAL A 364 -5.85 -4.90 7.77
N GLU A 365 -6.39 -4.56 6.60
CA GLU A 365 -6.83 -3.23 6.22
C GLU A 365 -8.28 -3.29 5.77
N SER A 366 -9.17 -2.62 6.52
CA SER A 366 -10.55 -2.38 6.10
C SER A 366 -10.65 -0.93 5.64
N ILE A 367 -10.74 -0.72 4.33
CA ILE A 367 -10.67 0.60 3.71
C ILE A 367 -12.10 1.07 3.40
N PRO A 368 -12.60 2.14 4.05
CA PRO A 368 -13.91 2.67 3.74
C PRO A 368 -13.92 3.33 2.36
N ILE A 369 -15.04 3.18 1.65
CA ILE A 369 -15.26 3.84 0.36
C ILE A 369 -15.56 5.33 0.64
N LEU A 370 -14.75 6.20 0.04
CA LEU A 370 -14.89 7.64 0.10
C LEU A 370 -15.82 8.14 -1.02
N PRO A 371 -16.62 9.18 -0.78
CA PRO A 371 -17.43 9.81 -1.82
C PRO A 371 -16.56 10.36 -2.96
N SER A 372 -16.85 9.94 -4.18
CA SER A 372 -16.12 10.38 -5.36
C SER A 372 -16.24 11.90 -5.59
N PRO A 373 -15.28 12.54 -6.29
CA PRO A 373 -15.41 13.93 -6.73
C PRO A 373 -16.72 14.22 -7.46
N LEU A 374 -17.18 13.31 -8.34
CA LEU A 374 -18.46 13.43 -9.02
C LEU A 374 -19.64 13.42 -8.03
N HIS A 375 -19.66 12.47 -7.09
CA HIS A 375 -20.73 12.40 -6.09
C HIS A 375 -20.78 13.68 -5.24
N ARG A 376 -19.63 14.18 -4.78
CA ARG A 376 -19.56 15.42 -4.00
C ARG A 376 -20.02 16.64 -4.79
N LEU A 377 -19.68 16.75 -6.08
CA LEU A 377 -20.21 17.79 -6.95
C LEU A 377 -21.73 17.71 -7.05
N LEU A 378 -22.28 16.54 -7.40
CA LEU A 378 -23.71 16.33 -7.55
C LEU A 378 -24.48 16.60 -6.26
N GLN A 379 -23.93 16.18 -5.12
CA GLN A 379 -24.50 16.46 -3.81
C GLN A 379 -24.51 17.95 -3.51
N ALA A 380 -23.41 18.67 -3.78
CA ALA A 380 -23.32 20.09 -3.49
C ALA A 380 -24.24 20.93 -4.37
N VAL A 381 -24.38 20.59 -5.66
CA VAL A 381 -25.29 21.29 -6.58
C VAL A 381 -26.74 20.82 -6.49
N SER A 382 -27.04 19.80 -5.69
CA SER A 382 -28.41 19.25 -5.59
C SER A 382 -29.45 20.28 -5.12
N SER A 383 -29.01 21.27 -4.34
CA SER A 383 -29.82 22.38 -3.84
C SER A 383 -29.76 23.63 -4.71
N TRP A 384 -28.88 23.66 -5.72
CA TRP A 384 -28.66 24.85 -6.55
C TRP A 384 -29.87 25.14 -7.43
N ASN A 385 -30.06 26.42 -7.70
CA ASN A 385 -31.01 26.95 -8.66
C ASN A 385 -30.28 27.73 -9.78
N GLU A 386 -31.05 28.28 -10.73
CA GLU A 386 -30.53 29.04 -11.87
C GLU A 386 -29.62 30.22 -11.48
N ASP A 387 -29.87 30.90 -10.35
CA ASP A 387 -29.04 32.00 -9.88
C ASP A 387 -27.69 31.50 -9.35
N ASP A 388 -27.66 30.35 -8.67
CA ASP A 388 -26.42 29.74 -8.19
C ASP A 388 -25.51 29.32 -9.36
N PHE A 389 -26.11 28.80 -10.44
CA PHE A 389 -25.38 28.45 -11.67
C PHE A 389 -24.96 29.68 -12.49
N LEU A 390 -25.66 30.81 -12.38
CA LEU A 390 -25.24 32.07 -12.96
C LEU A 390 -24.03 32.67 -12.22
N ASP A 391 -23.95 32.44 -10.91
CA ASP A 391 -22.83 32.89 -10.08
C ASP A 391 -21.55 32.06 -10.27
N ASP A 392 -21.68 30.77 -10.58
CA ASP A 392 -20.55 29.87 -10.84
C ASP A 392 -20.79 28.95 -12.06
N PRO A 393 -20.88 29.52 -13.27
CA PRO A 393 -21.29 28.79 -14.49
C PRO A 393 -20.29 27.71 -14.93
N PHE A 394 -19.08 27.75 -14.40
CA PHE A 394 -18.01 26.77 -14.63
C PHE A 394 -17.73 25.89 -13.42
N LEU A 395 -18.47 26.02 -12.31
CA LEU A 395 -18.26 25.28 -11.06
C LEU A 395 -16.85 25.43 -10.46
N GLU A 396 -16.09 26.47 -10.82
CA GLU A 396 -14.69 26.62 -10.37
C GLU A 396 -14.63 26.96 -8.88
N HIS A 397 -15.47 27.89 -8.42
CA HIS A 397 -15.55 28.28 -7.02
C HIS A 397 -16.07 27.12 -6.15
N LEU A 398 -17.03 26.36 -6.68
CA LEU A 398 -17.52 25.16 -6.01
C LEU A 398 -16.40 24.13 -5.82
N ILE A 399 -15.60 23.86 -6.86
CA ILE A 399 -14.48 22.92 -6.75
C ILE A 399 -13.44 23.44 -5.74
N GLU A 400 -13.11 24.73 -5.76
CA GLU A 400 -12.18 25.33 -4.78
C GLU A 400 -12.68 25.18 -3.33
N ARG A 401 -13.99 25.28 -3.11
CA ARG A 401 -14.61 25.03 -1.81
C ARG A 401 -14.58 23.56 -1.39
N LEU A 402 -14.82 22.64 -2.34
CA LEU A 402 -14.85 21.19 -2.07
C LEU A 402 -13.47 20.55 -1.94
N ASP A 403 -12.44 21.15 -2.56
CA ASP A 403 -11.04 20.72 -2.48
C ASP A 403 -10.09 21.92 -2.34
N PRO A 404 -10.08 22.59 -1.18
CA PRO A 404 -9.21 23.74 -0.93
C PRO A 404 -7.72 23.36 -0.93
N SER A 405 -7.40 22.11 -0.60
CA SER A 405 -6.04 21.56 -0.61
C SER A 405 -5.54 21.13 -2.00
N GLN A 406 -6.41 21.13 -3.01
CA GLN A 406 -6.13 20.66 -4.38
C GLN A 406 -5.63 19.21 -4.48
N GLN A 407 -5.96 18.35 -3.51
CA GLN A 407 -5.48 16.95 -3.49
C GLN A 407 -6.17 16.08 -4.55
N GLU A 408 -7.41 16.41 -4.89
CA GLU A 408 -8.24 15.66 -5.84
C GLU A 408 -8.65 16.52 -7.04
N ARG A 409 -7.98 17.66 -7.25
CA ARG A 409 -8.34 18.68 -8.25
C ARG A 409 -8.58 18.07 -9.62
N LEU A 410 -7.74 17.13 -10.06
CA LEU A 410 -7.90 16.49 -11.38
C LEU A 410 -9.18 15.66 -11.49
N GLY A 411 -9.57 14.95 -10.42
CA GLY A 411 -10.83 14.22 -10.37
C GLY A 411 -12.03 15.18 -10.47
N PHE A 412 -11.99 16.30 -9.75
CA PHE A 412 -13.03 17.32 -9.85
C PHE A 412 -13.12 17.95 -11.24
N LEU A 413 -11.99 18.32 -11.85
CA LEU A 413 -11.96 18.87 -13.22
C LEU A 413 -12.52 17.85 -14.24
N HIS A 414 -12.23 16.55 -14.05
CA HIS A 414 -12.74 15.48 -14.91
C HIS A 414 -14.24 15.29 -14.78
N ALA A 415 -14.75 15.22 -13.55
CA ALA A 415 -16.19 15.15 -13.26
C ALA A 415 -16.94 16.37 -13.81
N ARG A 416 -16.43 17.57 -13.54
CA ARG A 416 -16.99 18.81 -14.07
C ARG A 416 -17.04 18.79 -15.60
N ALA A 417 -15.96 18.41 -16.27
CA ALA A 417 -15.92 18.38 -17.72
C ALA A 417 -17.03 17.48 -18.29
N GLY A 418 -17.21 16.28 -17.74
CA GLY A 418 -18.30 15.38 -18.15
C GLY A 418 -19.70 15.97 -17.91
N LEU A 419 -19.92 16.63 -16.76
CA LEU A 419 -21.19 17.24 -16.38
C LEU A 419 -21.56 18.46 -17.25
N LEU A 420 -20.62 19.40 -17.41
CA LEU A 420 -20.82 20.63 -18.18
C LEU A 420 -20.92 20.34 -19.67
N PHE A 421 -20.07 19.43 -20.16
CA PHE A 421 -20.20 18.94 -21.53
C PHE A 421 -21.61 18.37 -21.71
N ASN A 422 -22.08 17.38 -20.98
CA ASN A 422 -23.39 16.78 -21.30
C ASN A 422 -24.63 17.58 -20.83
N GLN A 423 -24.48 18.85 -20.40
CA GLN A 423 -25.53 19.64 -19.75
C GLN A 423 -26.31 18.80 -18.72
N ALA A 424 -25.57 17.95 -17.98
CA ALA A 424 -26.19 16.86 -17.25
C ALA A 424 -26.91 17.35 -15.98
N LEU A 425 -26.48 18.51 -15.48
CA LEU A 425 -27.01 19.16 -14.29
C LEU A 425 -28.38 19.79 -14.59
N PRO A 426 -29.44 19.39 -13.89
CA PRO A 426 -30.74 20.03 -14.06
C PRO A 426 -30.73 21.42 -13.41
N ILE A 427 -30.90 22.47 -14.21
CA ILE A 427 -31.06 23.83 -13.70
C ILE A 427 -32.49 23.95 -13.14
N LYS A 428 -32.61 24.13 -11.83
CA LYS A 428 -33.89 24.36 -11.16
C LYS A 428 -34.22 25.84 -11.17
N ALA A 429 -35.45 26.19 -11.53
CA ALA A 429 -35.91 27.58 -11.49
C ALA A 429 -35.99 28.06 -10.03
N ALA A 430 -35.51 29.27 -9.73
CA ALA A 430 -35.49 29.80 -8.37
C ALA A 430 -36.90 30.21 -7.91
N SER A 431 -37.33 29.78 -6.73
CA SER A 431 -38.70 30.09 -6.27
C SER A 431 -38.85 31.59 -5.94
N PRO A 432 -39.85 32.29 -6.49
CA PRO A 432 -40.05 33.70 -6.18
C PRO A 432 -40.47 33.93 -4.72
N VAL A 433 -39.98 35.02 -4.14
CA VAL A 433 -40.31 35.42 -2.77
C VAL A 433 -41.72 35.99 -2.71
N VAL A 434 -42.52 35.53 -1.75
CA VAL A 434 -43.91 35.98 -1.56
C VAL A 434 -43.96 37.48 -1.21
N ASP A 435 -43.09 37.94 -0.32
CA ASP A 435 -42.97 39.36 0.05
C ASP A 435 -41.87 40.05 -0.76
N TRP A 436 -42.06 40.13 -2.08
CA TRP A 436 -41.08 40.64 -3.04
C TRP A 436 -40.73 42.13 -2.84
N GLN A 437 -41.70 42.95 -2.41
CA GLN A 437 -41.57 44.41 -2.42
C GLN A 437 -40.55 44.92 -1.39
N PRO A 438 -40.55 44.48 -0.10
CA PRO A 438 -39.47 44.82 0.83
C PRO A 438 -38.10 44.31 0.38
N ALA A 439 -38.03 43.11 -0.20
CA ALA A 439 -36.78 42.53 -0.69
C ALA A 439 -36.19 43.37 -1.84
N LEU A 440 -36.99 43.74 -2.84
CA LEU A 440 -36.55 44.61 -3.92
C LEU A 440 -36.23 46.04 -3.44
N THR A 441 -37.02 46.57 -2.50
CA THR A 441 -36.73 47.88 -1.88
C THR A 441 -35.38 47.88 -1.19
N GLY A 442 -35.03 46.78 -0.51
CA GLY A 442 -33.71 46.58 0.10
C GLY A 442 -32.57 46.54 -0.92
N LEU A 443 -32.77 45.83 -2.05
CA LEU A 443 -31.79 45.80 -3.15
C LEU A 443 -31.58 47.18 -3.79
N LEU A 444 -32.61 48.02 -3.84
CA LEU A 444 -32.58 49.36 -4.44
C LEU A 444 -32.31 50.50 -3.44
N ALA A 445 -31.94 50.18 -2.20
CA ALA A 445 -31.84 51.17 -1.12
C ALA A 445 -30.68 52.16 -1.31
N THR A 446 -29.57 51.69 -1.88
CA THR A 446 -28.36 52.47 -2.17
C THR A 446 -28.37 53.02 -3.59
N ASP A 447 -27.37 53.83 -3.92
CA ASP A 447 -27.08 54.21 -5.30
C ASP A 447 -26.71 52.95 -6.13
N PRO A 448 -26.98 52.95 -7.45
CA PRO A 448 -26.65 51.81 -8.31
C PRO A 448 -25.14 51.53 -8.28
N PRO A 449 -24.73 50.25 -8.25
CA PRO A 449 -23.32 49.90 -8.42
C PRO A 449 -22.88 50.14 -9.87
N ALA A 450 -21.58 50.02 -10.15
CA ALA A 450 -21.09 50.00 -11.53
C ALA A 450 -21.75 48.86 -12.32
N ALA A 451 -22.15 49.14 -13.56
CA ALA A 451 -22.80 48.16 -14.41
C ALA A 451 -21.86 47.01 -14.79
N SER A 452 -22.38 45.79 -14.70
CA SER A 452 -21.82 44.58 -15.31
C SER A 452 -22.74 44.11 -16.43
N LEU A 453 -22.31 43.13 -17.23
CA LEU A 453 -23.14 42.57 -18.31
C LEU A 453 -23.49 41.12 -18.01
N ARG A 454 -24.76 40.77 -18.12
CA ARG A 454 -25.19 39.36 -18.23
C ARG A 454 -25.25 39.04 -19.72
N VAL A 455 -24.26 38.33 -20.23
CA VAL A 455 -24.11 38.07 -21.66
C VAL A 455 -24.87 36.82 -22.06
N ARG A 456 -25.73 36.96 -23.07
CA ARG A 456 -26.46 35.87 -23.70
C ARG A 456 -26.23 35.92 -25.20
N LEU A 457 -25.88 34.79 -25.79
CA LEU A 457 -25.70 34.69 -27.24
C LEU A 457 -27.00 34.23 -27.90
N ALA A 458 -27.33 34.83 -29.04
CA ALA A 458 -28.41 34.34 -29.89
C ALA A 458 -28.07 32.91 -30.36
N SER A 459 -29.05 32.01 -30.31
CA SER A 459 -28.87 30.56 -30.43
C SER A 459 -28.46 30.09 -31.83
N LYS A 460 -27.23 30.38 -32.25
CA LYS A 460 -26.57 29.73 -33.38
C LYS A 460 -25.96 28.42 -32.92
N LEU A 461 -26.27 27.32 -33.59
CA LEU A 461 -25.61 26.05 -33.34
C LEU A 461 -24.19 26.06 -33.92
N ILE A 462 -23.26 25.51 -33.15
CA ILE A 462 -21.85 25.36 -33.45
C ILE A 462 -21.49 23.89 -33.36
N ASP A 463 -20.55 23.44 -34.20
CA ASP A 463 -19.93 22.13 -34.01
C ASP A 463 -18.92 22.22 -32.86
N PHE A 464 -19.21 21.49 -31.79
CA PHE A 464 -18.38 21.39 -30.61
C PHE A 464 -18.06 19.92 -30.34
N VAL A 465 -16.92 19.49 -30.88
CA VAL A 465 -16.42 18.11 -30.76
C VAL A 465 -17.42 17.07 -31.27
N ASN A 466 -17.83 17.20 -32.54
CA ASN A 466 -18.79 16.32 -33.22
C ASN A 466 -20.18 16.31 -32.58
N GLN A 467 -20.57 17.41 -31.93
CA GLN A 467 -21.90 17.63 -31.37
C GLN A 467 -22.36 19.05 -31.69
N GLU A 468 -23.59 19.20 -32.19
CA GLU A 468 -24.20 20.51 -32.38
C GLU A 468 -24.65 21.12 -31.05
N ARG A 469 -24.23 22.36 -30.78
CA ARG A 469 -24.52 23.04 -29.52
C ARG A 469 -24.69 24.54 -29.70
N PRO A 470 -25.42 25.24 -28.83
CA PRO A 470 -25.45 26.69 -28.86
C PRO A 470 -24.05 27.29 -28.69
N ALA A 471 -23.74 28.33 -29.47
CA ALA A 471 -22.59 29.19 -29.22
C ALA A 471 -22.63 29.71 -27.77
N PHE A 472 -21.45 29.85 -27.16
CA PHE A 472 -21.34 30.31 -25.78
C PHE A 472 -20.24 31.37 -25.64
N ALA A 473 -20.39 32.18 -24.60
CA ALA A 473 -19.49 33.26 -24.29
C ALA A 473 -18.75 32.97 -22.99
N VAL A 474 -17.50 33.40 -22.90
CA VAL A 474 -16.69 33.32 -21.68
C VAL A 474 -15.94 34.64 -21.47
N PRO A 475 -15.58 34.97 -20.21
CA PRO A 475 -14.68 36.09 -19.96
C PRO A 475 -13.27 35.80 -20.52
N LEU A 476 -12.56 36.81 -21.03
CA LEU A 476 -11.19 36.65 -21.56
C LEU A 476 -10.24 36.15 -20.48
N SER A 477 -10.37 36.64 -19.25
CA SER A 477 -9.60 36.14 -18.10
C SER A 477 -9.81 34.64 -17.85
N PHE A 478 -10.99 34.10 -18.18
CA PHE A 478 -11.25 32.66 -18.15
C PHE A 478 -10.56 31.96 -19.32
N ALA A 479 -10.77 32.43 -20.55
CA ALA A 479 -10.18 31.84 -21.76
C ALA A 479 -8.64 31.79 -21.72
N GLN A 480 -8.00 32.84 -21.19
CA GLN A 480 -6.55 32.88 -21.01
C GLN A 480 -6.08 31.84 -19.97
N ARG A 481 -6.83 31.62 -18.89
CA ARG A 481 -6.52 30.56 -17.90
C ARG A 481 -6.69 29.16 -18.47
N THR A 482 -7.57 28.96 -19.45
CA THR A 482 -7.83 27.65 -20.06
C THR A 482 -6.89 27.31 -21.22
N ASN A 483 -6.29 28.30 -21.86
CA ASN A 483 -5.36 28.12 -22.98
C ASN A 483 -3.96 27.64 -22.57
N VAL A 484 -3.64 27.63 -21.28
CA VAL A 484 -2.25 27.40 -20.85
C VAL A 484 -1.88 25.92 -20.75
N ASP A 485 -2.74 24.98 -20.28
CA ASP A 485 -2.25 23.58 -20.10
C ASP A 485 -3.30 22.45 -19.94
N TRP A 486 -4.63 22.70 -19.97
CA TRP A 486 -5.59 21.64 -19.58
C TRP A 486 -6.90 21.57 -20.37
N PRO A 487 -7.12 20.55 -21.22
CA PRO A 487 -8.34 20.44 -22.01
C PRO A 487 -9.63 20.16 -21.21
N LEU A 488 -9.53 19.62 -19.99
CA LEU A 488 -10.64 19.56 -19.00
C LEU A 488 -11.22 20.93 -18.59
N ARG A 489 -10.49 22.04 -18.83
CA ARG A 489 -11.00 23.40 -18.58
C ARG A 489 -11.68 24.02 -19.79
N GLN A 490 -11.47 23.48 -20.97
CA GLN A 490 -12.03 23.99 -22.23
C GLN A 490 -13.44 23.45 -22.49
N VAL A 491 -14.33 23.51 -21.49
CA VAL A 491 -15.73 23.08 -21.61
C VAL A 491 -16.68 24.27 -21.56
N PRO A 492 -17.84 24.20 -22.24
CA PRO A 492 -18.83 25.28 -22.23
C PRO A 492 -19.37 25.57 -20.82
N PRO A 493 -19.79 26.82 -20.52
CA PRO A 493 -20.52 27.14 -19.31
C PRO A 493 -21.90 26.47 -19.32
N LEU A 494 -22.48 26.27 -18.12
CA LEU A 494 -23.82 25.72 -17.99
C LEU A 494 -24.93 26.75 -18.29
N SER A 495 -24.66 28.04 -18.09
CA SER A 495 -25.64 29.12 -18.21
C SER A 495 -25.01 30.41 -18.80
N ASP A 496 -25.76 31.52 -18.77
CA ASP A 496 -25.24 32.85 -19.12
C ASP A 496 -23.98 33.17 -18.29
N VAL A 497 -23.14 34.10 -18.77
CA VAL A 497 -21.97 34.57 -18.02
C VAL A 497 -22.13 36.03 -17.62
N ILE A 498 -21.66 36.37 -16.42
CA ILE A 498 -21.55 37.77 -15.97
C ILE A 498 -20.15 38.27 -16.33
N LEU A 499 -20.10 39.35 -17.12
CA LEU A 499 -18.87 40.03 -17.51
C LEU A 499 -18.72 41.31 -16.69
N ASP A 500 -17.60 41.41 -15.97
CA ASP A 500 -17.20 42.60 -15.25
C ASP A 500 -16.44 43.56 -16.18
N ARG A 501 -16.44 44.86 -15.86
CA ARG A 501 -15.84 45.92 -16.70
C ARG A 501 -14.33 45.83 -16.93
N GLU A 502 -13.66 45.02 -16.14
CA GLU A 502 -12.22 44.77 -16.23
C GLU A 502 -11.89 43.65 -17.20
N ASP A 503 -12.90 42.97 -17.76
CA ASP A 503 -12.73 41.80 -18.60
C ASP A 503 -13.33 42.00 -20.00
N ASN A 504 -12.79 41.26 -20.97
CA ASN A 504 -13.25 41.25 -22.34
C ASN A 504 -14.14 40.04 -22.59
N LEU A 505 -15.00 40.12 -23.61
CA LEU A 505 -15.85 39.00 -24.00
C LEU A 505 -15.11 38.13 -25.02
N VAL A 506 -15.15 36.82 -24.84
CA VAL A 506 -14.71 35.84 -25.82
C VAL A 506 -15.92 35.00 -26.23
N GLU A 507 -16.31 35.09 -27.49
CA GLU A 507 -17.36 34.25 -28.06
C GLU A 507 -16.74 33.03 -28.72
N VAL A 508 -17.15 31.84 -28.30
CA VAL A 508 -16.68 30.58 -28.88
C VAL A 508 -17.68 30.14 -29.94
N HIS A 509 -17.18 30.00 -31.18
CA HIS A 509 -18.02 29.69 -32.34
C HIS A 509 -17.75 28.30 -32.94
N ALA A 510 -16.68 27.63 -32.54
CA ALA A 510 -16.43 26.22 -32.81
C ALA A 510 -15.35 25.70 -31.86
N CYS A 511 -15.25 24.37 -31.75
CA CYS A 511 -14.09 23.71 -31.16
C CYS A 511 -13.68 22.59 -32.09
N GLU A 512 -12.48 22.70 -32.69
CA GLU A 512 -11.99 21.69 -33.64
C GLU A 512 -11.88 20.33 -32.93
N ALA A 513 -12.69 19.37 -33.38
CA ALA A 513 -12.37 17.97 -33.17
C ALA A 513 -11.21 17.63 -34.11
N VAL A 514 -10.01 17.40 -33.57
CA VAL A 514 -8.98 16.72 -34.35
C VAL A 514 -9.44 15.27 -34.52
N LEU A 515 -10.17 15.01 -35.61
CA LEU A 515 -10.64 13.68 -35.99
C LEU A 515 -9.46 12.80 -36.45
N GLU A 516 -9.64 11.49 -36.32
CA GLU A 516 -8.63 10.43 -36.57
C GLU A 516 -7.93 10.48 -37.95
N SER A 517 -8.36 11.33 -38.91
CA SER A 517 -7.98 11.26 -40.32
C SER A 517 -7.04 12.34 -40.86
N GLU A 518 -6.77 13.46 -40.17
CA GLU A 518 -6.02 14.58 -40.78
C GLU A 518 -4.49 14.53 -40.64
N TYR A 519 -3.94 13.57 -39.88
CA TYR A 519 -2.50 13.30 -39.91
C TYR A 519 -2.20 12.06 -40.74
N GLY A 520 -1.81 12.31 -42.00
CA GLY A 520 -1.47 11.29 -42.98
C GLY A 520 -0.42 10.27 -42.53
N TYR A 521 -0.56 9.06 -43.06
CA TYR A 521 0.42 7.97 -43.13
C TYR A 521 1.08 7.56 -41.81
N GLY A 522 0.37 6.72 -41.03
CA GLY A 522 0.97 5.89 -39.99
C GLY A 522 0.02 5.38 -38.91
N SER A 523 -0.89 4.47 -39.27
CA SER A 523 -1.58 3.41 -38.47
C SER A 523 -1.81 3.51 -36.95
N SER A 524 -1.75 4.67 -36.30
CA SER A 524 -2.11 4.82 -34.89
C SER A 524 -3.39 5.65 -34.77
N ARG A 525 -4.52 4.95 -34.57
CA ARG A 525 -5.77 5.55 -34.10
C ARG A 525 -5.45 6.36 -32.83
N ARG A 526 -5.41 7.69 -32.95
CA ARG A 526 -5.22 8.58 -31.80
C ARG A 526 -6.53 8.56 -31.02
N THR A 527 -6.58 7.72 -30.00
CA THR A 527 -7.57 7.83 -28.94
C THR A 527 -7.50 9.23 -28.35
N PRO A 528 -8.63 9.80 -27.90
CA PRO A 528 -8.67 11.15 -27.38
C PRO A 528 -7.75 11.29 -26.16
N ASP A 529 -7.24 12.51 -25.92
CA ASP A 529 -6.35 12.79 -24.78
C ASP A 529 -7.07 12.85 -23.43
N ILE A 530 -8.39 12.75 -23.44
CA ILE A 530 -9.28 12.70 -22.28
C ILE A 530 -10.43 11.77 -22.62
N LEU A 531 -10.86 10.94 -21.68
CA LEU A 531 -12.06 10.12 -21.81
C LEU A 531 -13.25 10.82 -21.13
N LEU A 532 -14.18 11.35 -21.93
CA LEU A 532 -15.42 11.96 -21.41
C LEU A 532 -16.66 11.16 -21.84
N PRO A 533 -17.73 11.18 -21.03
CA PRO A 533 -19.02 10.60 -21.40
C PRO A 533 -19.62 11.36 -22.60
N ALA A 534 -20.28 10.64 -23.51
CA ALA A 534 -21.00 11.20 -24.67
C ALA A 534 -22.48 11.51 -24.40
N THR A 535 -23.05 10.98 -23.31
CA THR A 535 -24.46 11.15 -22.95
C THR A 535 -24.63 11.71 -21.55
N ARG A 536 -25.81 12.28 -21.30
CA ARG A 536 -26.21 12.81 -19.99
C ARG A 536 -26.24 11.73 -18.91
N GLU A 537 -26.79 10.56 -19.21
CA GLU A 537 -26.93 9.45 -18.27
C GLU A 537 -25.54 8.95 -17.85
N ALA A 538 -24.65 8.79 -18.82
CA ALA A 538 -23.27 8.37 -18.58
C ALA A 538 -22.49 9.41 -17.75
N ALA A 539 -22.77 10.70 -17.92
CA ALA A 539 -22.13 11.76 -17.13
C ALA A 539 -22.56 11.79 -15.66
N LEU A 540 -23.72 11.22 -15.33
CA LEU A 540 -24.24 11.12 -13.96
C LEU A 540 -23.87 9.79 -13.28
N ASP A 541 -23.50 8.76 -14.05
CA ASP A 541 -23.10 7.46 -13.53
C ASP A 541 -21.72 7.53 -12.88
N THR A 542 -21.68 7.37 -11.55
CA THR A 542 -20.44 7.40 -10.76
C THR A 542 -19.51 6.22 -11.04
N GLY A 543 -20.06 5.03 -11.32
CA GLY A 543 -19.26 3.86 -11.65
C GLY A 543 -18.59 4.04 -13.01
N PHE A 544 -19.38 4.46 -14.00
CA PHE A 544 -18.85 4.74 -15.35
C PHE A 544 -17.82 5.86 -15.33
N TRP A 545 -18.09 6.98 -14.63
CA TRP A 545 -17.12 8.07 -14.51
C TRP A 545 -15.81 7.63 -13.85
N LEU A 546 -15.86 6.82 -12.79
CA LEU A 546 -14.67 6.28 -12.13
C LEU A 546 -13.83 5.41 -13.07
N ASP A 547 -14.50 4.61 -13.91
CA ASP A 547 -13.84 3.80 -14.94
C ASP A 547 -13.09 4.66 -15.95
N LEU A 548 -13.70 5.74 -16.43
CA LEU A 548 -13.05 6.69 -17.33
C LEU A 548 -11.86 7.39 -16.68
N TYR A 549 -12.06 7.89 -15.46
CA TYR A 549 -11.03 8.64 -14.73
C TYR A 549 -9.81 7.77 -14.42
N GLU A 550 -10.02 6.52 -13.97
CA GLU A 550 -8.92 5.60 -13.67
C GLU A 550 -8.17 5.17 -14.93
N ALA A 551 -8.87 4.83 -16.01
CA ALA A 551 -8.23 4.49 -17.28
C ALA A 551 -7.39 5.67 -17.79
N TRP A 552 -7.92 6.90 -17.73
CA TRP A 552 -7.20 8.09 -18.14
C TRP A 552 -5.98 8.39 -17.26
N GLN A 553 -6.07 8.21 -15.93
CA GLN A 553 -4.93 8.36 -15.01
C GLN A 553 -3.81 7.35 -15.30
N GLU A 554 -4.16 6.10 -15.57
CA GLU A 554 -3.21 5.04 -15.93
C GLU A 554 -2.46 5.40 -17.23
N TRP A 555 -3.20 5.87 -18.24
CA TRP A 555 -2.61 6.35 -19.48
C TRP A 555 -1.66 7.54 -19.27
N LYS A 556 -2.01 8.50 -18.41
CA LYS A 556 -1.12 9.64 -18.09
C LYS A 556 0.14 9.23 -17.35
N LYS A 557 0.08 8.25 -16.44
CA LYS A 557 1.27 7.68 -15.80
C LYS A 557 2.19 7.02 -16.82
N GLU A 558 1.63 6.25 -17.74
CA GLU A 558 2.40 5.54 -18.77
C GLU A 558 3.01 6.52 -19.80
N GLU A 559 2.26 7.57 -20.17
CA GLU A 559 2.76 8.67 -21.00
C GLU A 559 3.96 9.37 -20.33
N ALA A 560 3.88 9.64 -19.02
CA ALA A 560 4.96 10.26 -18.26
C ALA A 560 6.22 9.36 -18.20
N ARG A 561 6.06 8.06 -17.93
CA ARG A 561 7.15 7.07 -17.97
C ARG A 561 7.80 7.02 -19.36
N SER A 562 6.99 6.99 -20.41
CA SER A 562 7.44 6.98 -21.81
C SER A 562 8.14 8.26 -22.24
N ARG A 563 7.87 9.41 -21.60
CA ARG A 563 8.60 10.67 -21.83
C ARG A 563 9.96 10.70 -21.14
N SER A 564 10.11 9.98 -20.01
CA SER A 564 11.38 9.87 -19.28
C SER A 564 12.37 8.86 -19.86
N ASN A 565 11.89 7.88 -20.65
CA ASN A 565 12.74 6.90 -21.31
C ASN A 565 13.12 7.41 -22.73
N GLU A 566 14.41 7.60 -23.00
CA GLU A 566 14.94 8.13 -24.28
C GLU A 566 14.67 7.24 -25.51
N TYR A 567 14.12 6.04 -25.33
CA TYR A 567 13.82 5.10 -26.41
C TYR A 567 12.45 5.35 -27.05
N TYR A 568 12.47 5.93 -28.25
CA TYR A 568 11.32 6.33 -29.07
C TYR A 568 10.35 5.19 -29.48
N SER A 569 10.69 3.91 -29.27
CA SER A 569 9.94 2.79 -29.83
C SER A 569 8.72 2.35 -29.00
N ASP A 570 8.66 2.65 -27.71
CA ASP A 570 7.60 2.14 -26.81
C ASP A 570 6.46 3.13 -26.54
N ARG A 571 6.54 4.36 -27.08
CA ARG A 571 5.51 5.42 -26.94
C ARG A 571 4.11 5.06 -27.48
N ARG A 572 3.90 3.84 -27.99
CA ARG A 572 2.68 3.43 -28.70
C ARG A 572 1.82 2.43 -27.96
N ARG A 573 2.28 1.83 -26.87
CA ARG A 573 1.47 0.83 -26.16
C ARG A 573 0.62 1.51 -25.09
N LYS A 574 -0.65 1.74 -25.41
CA LYS A 574 -1.61 2.24 -24.43
C LYS A 574 -1.86 1.15 -23.38
N PRO A 575 -2.18 1.51 -22.12
CA PRO A 575 -2.52 0.52 -21.12
C PRO A 575 -3.71 -0.34 -21.56
N GLU A 576 -3.67 -1.64 -21.25
CA GLU A 576 -4.71 -2.60 -21.64
C GLU A 576 -6.09 -2.17 -21.16
N ARG A 577 -6.17 -1.60 -19.95
CA ARG A 577 -7.43 -1.09 -19.39
C ARG A 577 -7.99 0.08 -20.20
N TYR A 578 -7.13 0.99 -20.67
CA TYR A 578 -7.54 2.13 -21.50
C TYR A 578 -8.07 1.67 -22.86
N GLU A 579 -7.35 0.77 -23.53
CA GLU A 579 -7.79 0.22 -24.82
C GLU A 579 -9.05 -0.65 -24.69
N ALA A 580 -9.15 -1.45 -23.64
CA ALA A 580 -10.34 -2.25 -23.37
C ALA A 580 -11.56 -1.36 -23.16
N LEU A 581 -11.45 -0.28 -22.37
CA LEU A 581 -12.56 0.66 -22.15
C LEU A 581 -12.94 1.42 -23.41
N TRP A 582 -11.94 1.95 -24.13
CA TRP A 582 -12.17 2.64 -25.40
C TRP A 582 -12.85 1.72 -26.43
N SER A 583 -12.39 0.47 -26.54
CA SER A 583 -12.91 -0.47 -27.53
C SER A 583 -14.29 -1.02 -27.18
N SER A 584 -14.55 -1.30 -25.90
CA SER A 584 -15.82 -1.87 -25.44
C SER A 584 -16.94 -0.85 -25.23
N ARG A 585 -16.59 0.43 -24.98
CA ARG A 585 -17.58 1.47 -24.66
C ARG A 585 -17.52 2.68 -25.58
N ARG A 586 -16.90 2.57 -26.76
CA ARG A 586 -16.70 3.69 -27.72
C ARG A 586 -17.96 4.52 -27.97
N GLU A 587 -19.11 3.89 -28.06
CA GLU A 587 -20.40 4.53 -28.34
C GLU A 587 -20.87 5.46 -27.21
N HIS A 588 -20.39 5.25 -25.99
CA HIS A 588 -20.70 6.07 -24.82
C HIS A 588 -19.62 7.13 -24.53
N LEU A 589 -18.62 7.27 -25.41
CA LEU A 589 -17.47 8.15 -25.23
C LEU A 589 -17.44 9.26 -26.26
N LEU A 590 -16.95 10.42 -25.83
CA LEU A 590 -16.69 11.53 -26.73
C LEU A 590 -15.68 11.11 -27.80
N GLN A 591 -16.07 11.26 -29.07
CA GLN A 591 -15.18 11.01 -30.20
C GLN A 591 -14.46 12.31 -30.56
N GLY A 592 -13.14 12.35 -30.41
CA GLY A 592 -12.32 13.54 -30.69
C GLY A 592 -11.72 14.18 -29.44
N ALA A 593 -10.81 15.14 -29.64
CA ALA A 593 -10.12 15.84 -28.56
C ALA A 593 -10.59 17.29 -28.44
N ILE A 594 -10.78 17.77 -27.21
CA ILE A 594 -10.97 19.19 -26.90
C ILE A 594 -9.56 19.81 -26.96
N ARG A 595 -9.22 20.56 -28.00
CA ARG A 595 -7.84 21.08 -28.16
C ARG A 595 -7.75 22.59 -28.28
N THR A 596 -8.66 23.22 -29.03
CA THR A 596 -8.62 24.66 -29.22
C THR A 596 -10.02 25.21 -29.53
N TRP A 597 -10.43 26.22 -28.79
CA TRP A 597 -11.60 27.03 -29.16
C TRP A 597 -11.26 27.88 -30.38
N GLN A 598 -12.12 27.86 -31.39
CA GLN A 598 -12.20 28.91 -32.38
C GLN A 598 -13.12 30.00 -31.80
N ALA A 599 -12.53 31.13 -31.46
CA ALA A 599 -13.21 32.17 -30.72
C ALA A 599 -12.87 33.56 -31.25
N THR A 600 -13.82 34.49 -31.08
CA THR A 600 -13.63 35.91 -31.37
C THR A 600 -13.59 36.68 -30.06
N GLU A 601 -12.56 37.50 -29.89
CA GLU A 601 -12.44 38.41 -28.75
C GLU A 601 -13.09 39.75 -29.07
N TYR A 602 -13.85 40.28 -28.12
CA TYR A 602 -14.44 41.61 -28.16
C TYR A 602 -13.95 42.45 -26.99
N THR A 603 -13.36 43.59 -27.34
CA THR A 603 -12.99 44.62 -26.39
C THR A 603 -14.07 45.69 -26.33
N PHE A 604 -14.53 46.03 -25.13
CA PHE A 604 -15.49 47.11 -24.93
C PHE A 604 -14.76 48.44 -24.74
N ALA A 605 -15.14 49.46 -25.51
CA ALA A 605 -14.60 50.80 -25.32
C ALA A 605 -15.08 51.40 -23.97
N PRO A 606 -14.33 52.32 -23.33
CA PRO A 606 -14.77 52.97 -22.10
C PRO A 606 -16.15 53.63 -22.19
N SER A 607 -16.48 54.23 -23.33
CA SER A 607 -17.78 54.85 -23.60
C SER A 607 -18.96 53.86 -23.57
N PHE A 608 -18.71 52.57 -23.85
CA PHE A 608 -19.73 51.53 -23.74
C PHE A 608 -20.16 51.32 -22.28
N TRP A 609 -19.18 51.29 -21.37
CA TRP A 609 -19.44 51.15 -19.93
C TRP A 609 -20.07 52.41 -19.32
N GLU A 610 -19.70 53.60 -19.81
CA GLU A 610 -20.37 54.84 -19.40
C GLU A 610 -21.86 54.83 -19.78
N GLU A 611 -22.20 54.32 -20.97
CA GLU A 611 -23.60 54.19 -21.39
C GLU A 611 -24.34 53.13 -20.57
N ALA A 612 -23.69 51.99 -20.28
CA ALA A 612 -24.25 50.97 -19.39
C ALA A 612 -24.56 51.53 -17.98
N ASP A 613 -23.68 52.36 -17.42
CA ASP A 613 -23.89 53.00 -16.12
C ASP A 613 -25.08 53.99 -16.16
N ARG A 614 -25.23 54.76 -17.26
CA ARG A 614 -26.35 55.69 -17.45
C ARG A 614 -27.68 54.96 -17.58
N GLU A 615 -27.73 53.89 -18.36
CA GLU A 615 -28.91 53.05 -18.51
C GLU A 615 -29.30 52.40 -17.18
N LEU A 616 -28.32 51.82 -16.47
CA LEU A 616 -28.53 51.25 -15.15
C LEU A 616 -29.08 52.30 -14.16
N ALA A 617 -28.50 53.49 -14.11
CA ALA A 617 -28.95 54.56 -13.22
C ALA A 617 -30.39 55.01 -13.53
N THR A 618 -30.74 55.10 -14.82
CA THR A 618 -32.09 55.45 -15.28
C THR A 618 -33.10 54.39 -14.85
N LEU A 619 -32.78 53.11 -15.06
CA LEU A 619 -33.60 51.98 -14.58
C LEU A 619 -33.73 51.98 -13.06
N TRP A 620 -32.63 52.23 -12.34
CA TRP A 620 -32.60 52.24 -10.88
C TRP A 620 -33.57 53.28 -10.31
N LEU A 621 -33.56 54.50 -10.85
CA LEU A 621 -34.47 55.58 -10.46
C LEU A 621 -35.94 55.23 -10.79
N ALA A 622 -36.20 54.69 -11.98
CA ALA A 622 -37.54 54.29 -12.40
C ALA A 622 -38.12 53.19 -11.49
N LEU A 623 -37.31 52.17 -11.17
CA LEU A 623 -37.70 51.07 -10.27
C LEU A 623 -37.91 51.58 -8.85
N ARG A 624 -36.96 52.33 -8.29
CA ARG A 624 -37.05 52.85 -6.92
C ARG A 624 -38.30 53.72 -6.71
N ARG A 625 -38.67 54.53 -7.72
CA ARG A 625 -39.91 55.32 -7.70
C ARG A 625 -41.17 54.45 -7.74
N SER A 626 -41.17 53.41 -8.57
CA SER A 626 -42.36 52.61 -8.86
C SER A 626 -42.64 51.58 -7.78
N VAL A 627 -41.62 50.94 -7.22
CA VAL A 627 -41.74 49.89 -6.20
C VAL A 627 -42.52 50.36 -4.96
N ALA A 628 -42.46 51.65 -4.62
CA ALA A 628 -43.15 52.17 -3.44
C ALA A 628 -44.64 52.47 -3.66
N ARG A 629 -45.09 52.72 -4.90
CA ARG A 629 -46.38 53.40 -5.15
C ARG A 629 -47.15 52.93 -6.39
N ALA A 630 -46.53 52.17 -7.28
CA ALA A 630 -47.15 51.83 -8.55
C ALA A 630 -48.09 50.62 -8.45
N PRO A 631 -49.15 50.56 -9.28
CA PRO A 631 -49.96 49.37 -9.45
C PRO A 631 -49.10 48.17 -9.83
N HIS A 632 -49.42 47.02 -9.26
CA HIS A 632 -48.76 45.77 -9.58
C HIS A 632 -49.72 44.59 -9.54
N VAL A 633 -49.40 43.54 -10.28
CA VAL A 633 -50.15 42.27 -10.30
C VAL A 633 -49.15 41.13 -10.17
N ARG A 634 -49.43 40.20 -9.25
CA ARG A 634 -48.69 38.95 -9.13
C ARG A 634 -49.21 37.93 -10.15
N LEU A 635 -48.29 37.30 -10.87
CA LEU A 635 -48.57 36.24 -11.83
C LEU A 635 -48.57 34.85 -11.16
N PRO A 636 -49.18 33.82 -11.80
CA PRO A 636 -49.25 32.46 -11.24
C PRO A 636 -47.89 31.81 -10.99
N ASP A 637 -46.86 32.21 -11.74
CA ASP A 637 -45.48 31.74 -11.57
C ASP A 637 -44.75 32.41 -10.39
N GLY A 638 -45.41 33.35 -9.70
CA GLY A 638 -44.89 34.09 -8.54
C GLY A 638 -44.17 35.39 -8.89
N SER A 639 -43.91 35.66 -10.18
CA SER A 639 -43.37 36.93 -10.65
C SER A 639 -44.39 38.06 -10.54
N VAL A 640 -43.94 39.31 -10.69
CA VAL A 640 -44.75 40.50 -10.46
C VAL A 640 -44.63 41.44 -11.65
N LEU A 641 -45.77 41.79 -12.25
CA LEU A 641 -45.85 42.89 -13.20
C LEU A 641 -46.02 44.20 -12.43
N LEU A 642 -44.99 45.02 -12.42
CA LEU A 642 -44.97 46.36 -11.84
C LEU A 642 -45.08 47.40 -12.96
N GLN A 643 -46.02 48.33 -12.83
CA GLN A 643 -46.12 49.42 -13.79
C GLN A 643 -45.06 50.50 -13.50
N LEU A 644 -44.19 50.79 -14.48
CA LEU A 644 -43.17 51.85 -14.36
C LEU A 644 -43.67 53.19 -14.89
N ASN A 645 -44.44 53.14 -15.96
CA ASN A 645 -45.13 54.25 -16.61
C ASN A 645 -46.41 53.68 -17.27
N PRO A 646 -47.42 54.47 -17.69
CA PRO A 646 -48.66 53.95 -18.27
C PRO A 646 -48.45 52.82 -19.29
N ALA A 647 -47.57 53.00 -20.28
CA ALA A 647 -47.30 51.99 -21.31
C ALA A 647 -46.20 50.95 -20.97
N VAL A 648 -45.41 51.14 -19.91
CA VAL A 648 -44.20 50.33 -19.63
C VAL A 648 -44.36 49.53 -18.34
N LEU A 649 -44.19 48.22 -18.45
CA LEU A 649 -44.27 47.25 -17.36
C LEU A 649 -42.89 46.63 -17.12
N ALA A 650 -42.55 46.41 -15.85
CA ALA A 650 -41.45 45.55 -15.43
C ALA A 650 -42.03 44.23 -14.93
N ASN A 651 -41.67 43.13 -15.58
CA ASN A 651 -41.85 41.79 -15.02
C ASN A 651 -40.67 41.48 -14.10
N ILE A 652 -40.95 41.38 -12.81
CA ILE A 652 -39.97 41.28 -11.74
C ILE A 652 -40.09 39.92 -11.08
N ARG A 653 -38.98 39.19 -11.03
CA ARG A 653 -38.86 37.96 -10.27
C ARG A 653 -37.81 38.15 -9.19
N VAL A 654 -38.27 38.33 -7.94
CA VAL A 654 -37.38 38.38 -6.77
C VAL A 654 -37.23 36.99 -6.20
N THR A 655 -36.01 36.51 -6.06
CA THR A 655 -35.68 35.16 -5.58
C THR A 655 -34.78 35.25 -4.35
N GLN A 656 -34.83 34.21 -3.52
CA GLN A 656 -33.92 34.08 -2.38
C GLN A 656 -32.77 33.16 -2.77
N ARG A 657 -31.53 33.55 -2.43
CA ARG A 657 -30.35 32.72 -2.66
C ARG A 657 -30.40 31.46 -1.81
N SER A 658 -29.98 30.34 -2.41
CA SER A 658 -29.86 29.06 -1.71
C SER A 658 -28.84 29.15 -0.57
N GLU A 659 -27.73 29.87 -0.80
CA GLU A 659 -26.72 30.19 0.19
C GLU A 659 -26.50 31.72 0.28
N PRO A 660 -26.97 32.40 1.34
CA PRO A 660 -26.68 33.82 1.55
C PRO A 660 -25.18 34.09 1.69
N ARG A 661 -24.69 35.21 1.14
CA ARG A 661 -23.28 35.62 1.20
C ARG A 661 -23.14 36.98 1.91
N PRO A 662 -22.99 36.99 3.25
CA PRO A 662 -22.86 38.22 4.02
C PRO A 662 -21.60 38.98 3.61
N GLY A 663 -21.71 40.30 3.42
CA GLY A 663 -20.60 41.16 3.00
C GLY A 663 -20.28 41.15 1.51
N GLU A 664 -21.03 40.40 0.68
CA GLU A 664 -20.86 40.47 -0.77
C GLU A 664 -21.41 41.80 -1.30
N PRO A 665 -20.65 42.56 -2.10
CA PRO A 665 -21.13 43.82 -2.66
C PRO A 665 -22.31 43.58 -3.61
N LEU A 666 -23.28 44.51 -3.57
CA LEU A 666 -24.39 44.56 -4.50
C LEU A 666 -23.87 44.66 -5.94
N ARG A 667 -24.35 43.80 -6.83
CA ARG A 667 -24.04 43.86 -8.27
C ARG A 667 -25.32 44.04 -9.08
N ALA A 668 -25.19 44.76 -10.19
CA ALA A 668 -26.27 44.93 -11.16
C ALA A 668 -25.73 44.67 -12.56
N SER A 669 -26.41 43.78 -13.28
CA SER A 669 -26.01 43.30 -14.59
C SER A 669 -27.09 43.62 -15.62
N LEU A 670 -26.75 44.39 -16.65
CA LEU A 670 -27.63 44.60 -17.80
C LEU A 670 -27.58 43.38 -18.70
N LEU A 671 -28.73 42.92 -19.20
CA LEU A 671 -28.74 41.86 -20.20
C LEU A 671 -28.16 42.40 -21.51
N TYR A 672 -27.12 41.73 -22.00
CA TYR A 672 -26.47 42.04 -23.25
C TYR A 672 -26.57 40.85 -24.22
N GLU A 673 -27.10 41.12 -25.40
CA GLU A 673 -27.21 40.15 -26.50
C GLU A 673 -26.50 40.73 -27.72
N PRO A 674 -25.33 40.19 -28.11
CA PRO A 674 -24.61 40.66 -29.29
C PRO A 674 -25.48 40.53 -30.55
N VAL A 675 -25.44 41.55 -31.42
CA VAL A 675 -26.18 41.54 -32.70
C VAL A 675 -25.29 40.92 -33.77
N GLN A 676 -25.84 40.04 -34.61
CA GLN A 676 -25.12 39.53 -35.78
C GLN A 676 -25.39 40.38 -37.02
N GLU A 677 -24.33 40.87 -37.66
CA GLU A 677 -24.39 41.53 -38.97
C GLU A 677 -23.65 40.62 -39.98
N GLY A 678 -24.40 39.76 -40.66
CA GLY A 678 -23.85 38.69 -41.51
C GLY A 678 -23.09 37.64 -40.68
N ASN A 679 -21.88 37.25 -41.11
CA ASN A 679 -21.01 36.31 -40.38
C ASN A 679 -20.16 36.99 -39.28
N LYS A 680 -20.31 38.30 -39.07
CA LYS A 680 -19.59 39.05 -38.04
C LYS A 680 -20.56 39.58 -37.00
N PRO A 681 -20.44 39.16 -35.74
CA PRO A 681 -21.13 39.85 -34.66
C PRO A 681 -20.57 41.26 -34.52
N VAL A 682 -21.49 42.22 -34.40
CA VAL A 682 -21.20 43.63 -34.21
C VAL A 682 -21.61 44.00 -32.80
N LEU A 683 -20.67 44.57 -32.04
CA LEU A 683 -20.95 45.09 -30.71
C LEU A 683 -21.91 46.28 -30.85
N SER A 684 -23.17 46.01 -30.56
CA SER A 684 -24.17 47.06 -30.52
C SER A 684 -24.11 47.75 -29.16
N PRO A 685 -23.95 49.07 -29.08
CA PRO A 685 -24.06 49.79 -27.81
C PRO A 685 -25.50 49.81 -27.28
N PHE A 686 -26.47 49.25 -28.02
CA PHE A 686 -27.87 49.25 -27.64
C PHE A 686 -28.17 48.11 -26.65
N PHE A 687 -28.13 48.45 -25.36
CA PHE A 687 -28.73 47.63 -24.28
C PHE A 687 -30.25 47.57 -24.38
N THR A 688 -30.81 48.42 -25.24
CA THR A 688 -32.24 48.57 -25.46
C THR A 688 -32.71 47.87 -26.72
N VAL A 689 -33.90 47.27 -26.66
CA VAL A 689 -34.65 46.80 -27.81
C VAL A 689 -35.81 47.76 -28.04
N MET A 690 -36.07 48.07 -29.31
CA MET A 690 -37.27 48.79 -29.69
C MET A 690 -38.48 47.91 -29.40
N ALA A 691 -39.34 48.32 -28.49
CA ALA A 691 -40.59 47.64 -28.20
C ALA A 691 -41.71 48.30 -29.02
N PRO A 692 -42.13 47.73 -30.17
CA PRO A 692 -43.07 48.39 -31.05
C PRO A 692 -44.42 48.57 -30.36
N THR A 693 -44.91 49.80 -30.36
CA THR A 693 -46.26 50.15 -29.86
C THR A 693 -47.28 50.22 -30.98
N HIS A 694 -46.83 50.62 -32.17
CA HIS A 694 -47.63 50.74 -33.39
C HIS A 694 -46.74 50.46 -34.60
N ALA A 695 -47.30 49.80 -35.61
CA ALA A 695 -46.72 49.69 -36.95
C ALA A 695 -47.52 50.60 -37.90
N VAL A 696 -46.83 51.44 -38.67
CA VAL A 696 -47.46 52.29 -39.69
C VAL A 696 -47.37 51.56 -41.04
N ASN A 697 -48.39 51.71 -41.90
CA ASN A 697 -48.58 51.10 -43.24
C ASN A 697 -47.43 51.27 -44.28
N LYS A 698 -46.20 51.59 -43.86
CA LYS A 698 -44.99 51.72 -44.69
C LYS A 698 -43.73 51.08 -44.08
N GLY A 699 -43.89 50.16 -43.12
CA GLY A 699 -42.75 49.40 -42.56
C GLY A 699 -41.91 50.13 -41.52
N TYR A 700 -42.42 51.23 -40.94
CA TYR A 700 -41.77 51.92 -39.83
C TYR A 700 -42.45 51.50 -38.51
N THR A 701 -41.65 50.96 -37.59
CA THR A 701 -42.05 50.66 -36.21
C THR A 701 -41.73 51.85 -35.31
N PHE A 702 -42.71 52.27 -34.51
CA PHE A 702 -42.54 53.30 -33.49
C PHE A 702 -42.74 52.70 -32.10
N GLY A 703 -41.83 52.97 -31.19
CA GLY A 703 -41.91 52.50 -29.82
C GLY A 703 -40.74 52.98 -28.97
N PRO A 704 -40.86 52.93 -27.63
CA PRO A 704 -39.75 53.26 -26.75
C PRO A 704 -38.65 52.21 -26.87
N LEU A 705 -37.41 52.68 -26.79
CA LEU A 705 -36.24 51.82 -26.55
C LEU A 705 -36.27 51.39 -25.09
N LEU A 706 -36.39 50.08 -24.84
CA LEU A 706 -36.39 49.53 -23.49
C LEU A 706 -35.21 48.59 -23.28
N PRO A 707 -34.53 48.65 -22.12
CA PRO A 707 -33.48 47.69 -21.80
C PRO A 707 -33.97 46.25 -21.92
N ARG A 708 -33.12 45.35 -22.43
CA ARG A 708 -33.46 43.93 -22.61
C ARG A 708 -33.75 43.22 -21.28
N GLY A 709 -33.11 43.66 -20.21
CA GLY A 709 -33.33 43.15 -18.87
C GLY A 709 -32.28 43.67 -17.89
N LEU A 710 -32.59 43.51 -16.61
CA LEU A 710 -31.72 43.88 -15.49
C LEU A 710 -31.73 42.74 -14.49
N TYR A 711 -30.54 42.29 -14.08
CA TYR A 711 -30.35 41.34 -13.00
C TYR A 711 -29.66 42.05 -11.83
N ILE A 712 -30.24 42.01 -10.63
CA ILE A 712 -29.67 42.60 -9.42
C ILE A 712 -29.35 41.47 -8.46
N ARG A 713 -28.11 41.43 -7.98
CA ARG A 713 -27.61 40.44 -7.03
C ARG A 713 -27.22 41.09 -5.72
N GLY A 714 -27.85 40.67 -4.63
CA GLY A 714 -27.50 41.09 -3.27
C GLY A 714 -27.05 39.92 -2.39
N GLU A 715 -26.82 40.20 -1.11
CA GLU A 715 -26.35 39.20 -0.14
C GLU A 715 -27.34 38.05 0.07
N ARG A 716 -28.64 38.35 0.04
CA ARG A 716 -29.73 37.40 0.37
C ARG A 716 -30.72 37.17 -0.76
N PHE A 717 -30.96 38.20 -1.56
CA PHE A 717 -31.99 38.21 -2.60
C PHE A 717 -31.38 38.58 -3.94
N ASN A 718 -31.96 38.03 -4.99
CA ASN A 718 -31.71 38.42 -6.36
C ASN A 718 -33.00 38.95 -6.99
N ALA A 719 -32.89 39.73 -8.06
CA ALA A 719 -34.02 40.17 -8.85
C ALA A 719 -33.69 40.08 -10.35
N ASP A 720 -34.42 39.25 -11.10
CA ASP A 720 -34.42 39.28 -12.58
C ASP A 720 -35.61 40.13 -13.05
N ILE A 721 -35.32 41.15 -13.84
CA ILE A 721 -36.28 42.16 -14.27
C ILE A 721 -36.28 42.22 -15.80
N ARG A 722 -37.45 41.99 -16.39
CA ARG A 722 -37.68 42.06 -17.84
C ARG A 722 -38.68 43.15 -18.14
N PHE A 723 -38.38 43.98 -19.13
CA PHE A 723 -39.23 45.12 -19.47
C PHE A 723 -40.15 44.76 -20.63
N ARG A 724 -41.40 45.22 -20.56
CA ARG A 724 -42.43 44.99 -21.57
C ARG A 724 -43.18 46.29 -21.83
N VAL A 725 -43.65 46.46 -23.06
CA VAL A 725 -44.59 47.53 -23.42
C VAL A 725 -45.96 46.94 -23.67
N SER A 726 -46.99 47.64 -23.24
CA SER A 726 -48.37 47.32 -23.60
C SER A 726 -49.03 48.53 -24.22
N ALA A 727 -49.48 48.39 -25.48
CA ALA A 727 -50.28 49.40 -26.15
C ALA A 727 -51.61 49.65 -25.42
N VAL A 728 -52.20 48.61 -24.80
CA VAL A 728 -53.49 48.68 -24.08
C VAL A 728 -53.44 49.65 -22.89
N LEU A 729 -52.27 49.81 -22.27
CA LEU A 729 -52.08 50.70 -21.13
C LEU A 729 -51.56 52.09 -21.54
N SER A 730 -51.40 52.34 -22.85
CA SER A 730 -50.94 53.64 -23.34
C SER A 730 -52.03 54.71 -23.15
N PRO A 731 -51.71 55.86 -22.55
CA PRO A 731 -52.69 56.91 -22.24
C PRO A 731 -53.12 57.71 -23.48
N SER A 732 -52.48 57.45 -24.63
CA SER A 732 -52.73 58.15 -25.90
C SER A 732 -53.78 57.47 -26.80
N LEU A 733 -54.43 56.40 -26.35
CA LEU A 733 -55.43 55.66 -27.12
C LEU A 733 -56.84 55.97 -26.62
N GLU A 734 -57.64 56.60 -27.47
CA GLU A 734 -59.08 56.83 -27.22
C GLU A 734 -59.91 55.53 -27.31
N ASP A 735 -59.39 54.48 -27.97
CA ASP A 735 -60.00 53.14 -28.02
C ASP A 735 -58.93 52.01 -27.99
N PRO A 736 -58.79 51.26 -26.88
CA PRO A 736 -57.82 50.17 -26.74
C PRO A 736 -58.07 48.99 -27.70
N LEU A 737 -59.31 48.74 -28.12
CA LEU A 737 -59.67 47.61 -28.98
C LEU A 737 -59.21 47.82 -30.43
N ALA A 738 -59.24 49.07 -30.91
CA ALA A 738 -58.75 49.42 -32.24
C ALA A 738 -57.22 49.24 -32.38
N ALA A 739 -56.47 49.51 -31.31
CA ALA A 739 -55.01 49.32 -31.29
C ALA A 739 -54.62 47.84 -31.26
N VAL A 740 -55.34 47.00 -30.51
CA VAL A 740 -55.13 45.54 -30.50
C VAL A 740 -55.39 44.97 -31.90
N ALA A 741 -56.48 45.39 -32.55
CA ALA A 741 -56.82 44.95 -33.91
C ALA A 741 -55.71 45.29 -34.94
N ALA A 742 -55.15 46.50 -34.87
CA ALA A 742 -54.05 46.92 -35.75
C ALA A 742 -52.74 46.15 -35.54
N VAL A 743 -52.43 45.77 -34.28
CA VAL A 743 -51.25 44.96 -33.96
C VAL A 743 -51.43 43.50 -34.38
N THR A 744 -52.63 42.92 -34.22
CA THR A 744 -52.91 41.56 -34.74
C THR A 744 -52.85 41.52 -36.27
N GLN A 745 -53.40 42.52 -36.95
CA GLN A 745 -53.42 42.55 -38.42
C GLN A 745 -52.00 42.64 -39.01
N THR A 746 -51.09 43.35 -38.35
CA THR A 746 -49.68 43.44 -38.77
C THR A 746 -48.87 42.19 -38.44
N ARG A 747 -49.18 41.52 -37.33
CA ARG A 747 -48.59 40.21 -37.01
C ARG A 747 -49.03 39.14 -38.02
N ASP A 748 -50.30 39.13 -38.41
CA ASP A 748 -50.82 38.24 -39.44
C ASP A 748 -50.16 38.52 -40.81
N GLU A 749 -49.87 39.79 -41.13
CA GLU A 749 -49.12 40.20 -42.33
C GLU A 749 -47.63 39.83 -42.29
N GLU A 750 -46.97 39.89 -41.12
CA GLU A 750 -45.59 39.44 -40.93
C GLU A 750 -45.46 37.92 -40.96
N GLU A 751 -46.37 37.19 -40.30
CA GLU A 751 -46.44 35.73 -40.38
C GLU A 751 -46.70 35.29 -41.82
N ALA A 752 -47.60 35.96 -42.56
CA ALA A 752 -47.80 35.69 -43.98
C ALA A 752 -46.56 35.98 -44.85
N ARG A 753 -45.78 37.04 -44.57
CA ARG A 753 -44.52 37.31 -45.30
C ARG A 753 -43.41 36.33 -44.96
N GLN A 754 -43.30 35.88 -43.72
CA GLN A 754 -42.33 34.86 -43.32
C GLN A 754 -42.68 33.50 -43.92
N GLN A 755 -43.97 33.15 -43.97
CA GLN A 755 -44.45 31.96 -44.67
C GLN A 755 -44.11 32.02 -46.17
N GLN A 756 -44.32 33.18 -46.80
CA GLN A 756 -44.02 33.39 -48.21
C GLN A 756 -42.52 33.37 -48.52
N GLN A 757 -41.68 33.86 -47.60
CA GLN A 757 -40.21 33.72 -47.71
C GLN A 757 -39.72 32.28 -47.50
N GLN A 758 -40.37 31.50 -46.63
CA GLN A 758 -40.06 30.08 -46.49
C GLN A 758 -40.47 29.27 -47.72
N ASP A 759 -41.63 29.59 -48.31
CA ASP A 759 -42.09 28.94 -49.54
C ASP A 759 -41.22 29.30 -50.76
N ASP A 760 -40.67 30.53 -50.82
CA ASP A 760 -39.76 30.99 -51.89
C ASP A 760 -38.31 30.46 -51.73
N ASP A 761 -37.90 30.02 -50.53
CA ASP A 761 -36.58 29.42 -50.27
C ASP A 761 -36.57 27.87 -50.47
N ASP A 762 -37.75 27.25 -50.57
CA ASP A 762 -37.96 25.81 -50.81
C ASP A 762 -38.23 25.44 -52.30
N ASP A 763 -38.38 26.43 -53.19
CA ASP A 763 -38.44 26.31 -54.67
C ASP A 763 -37.09 26.62 -55.34
#